data_AF-A0A8H3XA78-F1
#
_entry.id   AF-A0A8H3XA78-F1
#
_cell.length_a   1.000
_cell.length_b   1.000
_cell.length_c   1.000
_cell.angle_alpha   90.00
_cell.angle_beta   90.00
_cell.angle_gamma   90.00
#
_symmetry.space_group_name_H-M   'P 1'
#
loop_
_entity.id
_entity.type
_entity.pdbx_description
1 polymer ?
#
loop_
_entity_poly.entity_id
_entity_poly.type
_entity_poly.pdbx_seq_one_letter_code
_entity_poly.pdbx_strand_id
1 'polypeptide(L)'
;MDVDNAEDVKVYTIGPTYAHAETRRSPVVDGHVKRNTDGKEVRYVATLTNEERKMAGDISFAFGQTVCGFDLLRVHGQSYVIDVNGWSFVKGNDDYYSNCARILRAMFLSAVRRRKVSIELIPNELRFENSWRLKSFIAVFRHADRTPKQKMKFSFRSKPFLDLLEDSYEEVMIPQGNLKKVSDAAIAATKLQCDDITKLEQLKLILQLKSDLPGTKVQIKPSCNKENGLIEKLQLIVKWGGEFTHAALYQSRDLGENLRKDLLIMNKDVLDDVKIYTSSERRVVATAEIFAGTFLDGKDMTENVIETRKEMLDDSNSAKEQMDDVKKSLKTLLKPNEPLSVDWTWPKDQSEPSIVVEEVIDIMKRLRQLMHENFEHMDYDNIQSRWCCSENPLLFKERWEKLFKDFCDVDRHMFDPSKISELYDSLKHDALHNRQFLETIFVDQNGDKSTAEIKGLYQRAKILFDFVAPQEYGIENKDKLLIGILLSDLLLKSILENLEDSKSNLKPCTRLYFTKESHVHSLLNVVFLSGLPTRIPRKDVPELDYLTQITFELYERHRGISGEKEYSLRVAFSPGAYSPNILDLHLDARHCLIVAPRKNLTDHLPLDEALSYYKTKVYSPPASVIAEPVKQNVRESLSSSPFFDFSLSLILKKLHWNQLATKPIADSVEKCYATNLDYWIYNCPLFLHSRFLICKHLIHHAIEKVKLQNPERIRLLYNNFKRRTVYPFLIWNGSKPKEILTPNLDLQLQSSMAFSADGYDENANPELYQQCEVKVVALEYLSNHLREELSLNNLRHVRNVVNNMDRVFTMINDIKSSQLNLKRGNTWSAKPWTMFLQ
;
A
#
# COMPACT_ATOMS: atom_id res chain seq x y z
N MET A 1 43.40 -2.53 -23.21
CA MET A 1 42.94 -1.67 -24.32
C MET A 1 42.85 -0.28 -23.77
N ASP A 2 43.39 0.69 -24.49
CA ASP A 2 43.05 2.09 -24.26
C ASP A 2 41.57 2.27 -24.66
N VAL A 3 40.76 2.81 -23.76
CA VAL A 3 39.29 2.92 -23.91
C VAL A 3 38.84 4.37 -23.98
N ASP A 4 39.79 5.31 -24.12
CA ASP A 4 39.48 6.71 -24.34
C ASP A 4 38.70 6.87 -25.65
N ASN A 5 37.48 7.43 -25.55
CA ASN A 5 36.47 7.54 -26.62
C ASN A 5 35.77 6.23 -27.06
N ALA A 6 35.74 5.20 -26.22
CA ALA A 6 34.91 4.01 -26.48
C ALA A 6 33.40 4.30 -26.35
N GLU A 7 32.58 3.70 -27.24
CA GLU A 7 31.12 3.80 -27.18
C GLU A 7 30.52 2.53 -26.54
N ASP A 8 29.79 2.72 -25.43
CA ASP A 8 29.03 1.67 -24.71
C ASP A 8 27.62 1.54 -25.29
N VAL A 9 27.37 0.41 -25.98
CA VAL A 9 26.14 0.09 -26.69
C VAL A 9 25.46 -1.09 -26.00
N LYS A 10 24.20 -0.94 -25.59
CA LYS A 10 23.36 -2.05 -25.14
C LYS A 10 22.49 -2.54 -26.29
N VAL A 11 22.58 -3.83 -26.60
CA VAL A 11 21.84 -4.46 -27.69
C VAL A 11 20.80 -5.43 -27.13
N TYR A 12 19.63 -5.48 -27.75
CA TYR A 12 18.48 -6.27 -27.35
C TYR A 12 17.96 -7.04 -28.55
N THR A 13 17.85 -8.36 -28.46
CA THR A 13 17.42 -9.21 -29.57
C THR A 13 16.06 -9.85 -29.32
N ILE A 14 15.30 -10.04 -30.40
CA ILE A 14 14.05 -10.81 -30.41
C ILE A 14 14.15 -11.85 -31.54
N GLY A 15 14.76 -12.97 -31.20
CA GLY A 15 15.18 -14.01 -32.11
C GLY A 15 16.38 -13.56 -32.95
N PRO A 16 16.80 -14.39 -33.90
CA PRO A 16 18.03 -14.16 -34.66
C PRO A 16 17.93 -13.05 -35.71
N THR A 17 16.74 -12.46 -35.90
CA THR A 17 16.46 -11.55 -37.03
C THR A 17 16.18 -10.12 -36.62
N TYR A 18 15.90 -9.86 -35.35
CA TYR A 18 15.57 -8.54 -34.85
C TYR A 18 16.52 -8.17 -33.70
N ALA A 19 17.16 -7.02 -33.83
CA ALA A 19 17.99 -6.44 -32.79
C ALA A 19 17.74 -4.92 -32.72
N HIS A 20 17.66 -4.40 -31.50
CA HIS A 20 17.58 -2.97 -31.19
C HIS A 20 18.77 -2.59 -30.32
N ALA A 21 19.34 -1.41 -30.53
CA ALA A 21 20.50 -0.98 -29.77
C ALA A 21 20.34 0.45 -29.23
N GLU A 22 20.87 0.68 -28.04
CA GLU A 22 20.85 1.98 -27.38
C GLU A 22 22.21 2.29 -26.78
N THR A 23 22.65 3.54 -26.89
CA THR A 23 23.87 4.04 -26.28
C THR A 23 23.56 5.01 -25.16
N ARG A 24 24.56 5.18 -24.29
CA ARG A 24 24.54 6.18 -23.21
C ARG A 24 25.83 6.99 -23.24
N ARG A 25 25.78 8.20 -22.67
CA ARG A 25 26.97 9.00 -22.44
C ARG A 25 27.70 8.46 -21.21
N SER A 26 29.00 8.19 -21.32
CA SER A 26 29.79 7.61 -20.22
C SER A 26 29.81 8.53 -18.98
N PRO A 27 29.51 8.02 -17.77
CA PRO A 27 29.55 8.82 -16.54
C PRO A 27 30.96 9.30 -16.15
N VAL A 28 32.00 8.67 -16.71
CA VAL A 28 33.41 8.91 -16.37
C VAL A 28 33.89 10.29 -16.81
N VAL A 29 33.18 10.93 -17.74
CA VAL A 29 33.58 12.23 -18.30
C VAL A 29 33.12 13.41 -17.41
N ASP A 30 31.91 13.34 -16.83
CA ASP A 30 31.26 14.50 -16.17
C ASP A 30 30.71 14.22 -14.75
N GLY A 31 30.76 12.96 -14.26
CA GLY A 31 30.24 12.55 -12.95
C GLY A 31 28.71 12.55 -12.79
N HIS A 32 27.95 12.95 -13.82
CA HIS A 32 26.48 13.10 -13.75
C HIS A 32 25.75 12.20 -14.75
N VAL A 33 24.82 11.37 -14.25
CA VAL A 33 23.91 10.57 -15.08
C VAL A 33 22.66 11.40 -15.36
N LYS A 34 22.45 11.79 -16.62
CA LYS A 34 21.21 12.46 -17.03
C LYS A 34 20.03 11.50 -16.92
N ARG A 35 19.03 11.88 -16.13
CA ARG A 35 17.78 11.13 -15.95
C ARG A 35 16.62 11.87 -16.60
N ASN A 36 15.69 11.12 -17.19
CA ASN A 36 14.43 11.65 -17.69
C ASN A 36 13.45 11.93 -16.53
N THR A 37 12.25 12.42 -16.87
CA THR A 37 11.16 12.68 -15.92
C THR A 37 10.68 11.44 -15.16
N ASP A 38 11.01 10.24 -15.63
CA ASP A 38 10.71 8.97 -14.95
C ASP A 38 11.83 8.52 -13.98
N GLY A 39 12.87 9.34 -13.80
CA GLY A 39 14.07 8.98 -13.05
C GLY A 39 14.95 7.92 -13.72
N LYS A 40 14.68 7.59 -15.00
CA LYS A 40 15.47 6.63 -15.79
C LYS A 40 16.60 7.34 -16.51
N GLU A 41 17.74 6.67 -16.63
CA GLU A 41 18.88 7.13 -17.44
C GLU A 41 18.45 7.38 -18.90
N VAL A 42 18.82 8.55 -19.44
CA VAL A 42 18.53 8.90 -20.84
C VAL A 42 19.44 8.09 -21.77
N ARG A 43 18.84 7.41 -22.74
CA ARG A 43 19.52 6.61 -23.76
C ARG A 43 19.14 7.06 -25.15
N TYR A 44 20.05 6.89 -26.11
CA TYR A 44 19.87 7.26 -27.50
C TYR A 44 19.88 6.01 -28.36
N VAL A 45 19.01 5.94 -29.37
CA VAL A 45 18.99 4.80 -30.29
C VAL A 45 20.30 4.77 -31.08
N ALA A 46 20.94 3.60 -31.12
CA ALA A 46 22.18 3.36 -31.82
C ALA A 46 21.94 2.49 -33.05
N THR A 47 22.57 2.84 -34.17
CA THR A 47 22.50 2.03 -35.39
C THR A 47 23.54 0.92 -35.33
N LEU A 48 23.11 -0.33 -35.47
CA LEU A 48 24.01 -1.49 -35.58
C LEU A 48 24.57 -1.64 -37.00
N THR A 49 25.84 -1.98 -37.12
CA THR A 49 26.48 -2.39 -38.36
C THR A 49 26.00 -3.79 -38.77
N ASN A 50 26.31 -4.21 -40.01
CA ASN A 50 25.93 -5.55 -40.48
C ASN A 50 26.63 -6.66 -39.70
N GLU A 51 27.88 -6.44 -39.29
CA GLU A 51 28.65 -7.38 -38.47
C GLU A 51 28.04 -7.51 -37.07
N GLU A 52 27.72 -6.39 -36.42
CA GLU A 52 27.07 -6.40 -35.10
C GLU A 52 25.67 -7.03 -35.13
N ARG A 53 24.92 -6.81 -36.22
CA ARG A 53 23.59 -7.43 -36.41
C ARG A 53 23.71 -8.95 -36.56
N LYS A 54 24.78 -9.43 -37.21
CA LYS A 54 25.11 -10.85 -37.29
C LYS A 54 25.52 -11.39 -35.91
N MET A 55 26.38 -10.68 -35.18
CA MET A 55 26.74 -11.05 -33.79
C MET A 55 25.50 -11.20 -32.91
N ALA A 56 24.56 -10.24 -33.00
CA ALA A 56 23.30 -10.29 -32.28
C ALA A 56 22.47 -11.54 -32.61
N GLY A 57 22.37 -11.89 -33.90
CA GLY A 57 21.68 -13.10 -34.35
C GLY A 57 22.35 -14.39 -33.88
N ASP A 58 23.68 -14.45 -33.97
CA ASP A 58 24.49 -15.58 -33.55
C ASP A 58 24.37 -15.80 -32.03
N ILE A 59 24.34 -14.73 -31.22
CA ILE A 59 24.11 -14.79 -29.77
C ILE A 59 22.72 -15.36 -29.46
N SER A 60 21.65 -14.83 -30.06
CA SER A 60 20.29 -15.34 -29.81
C SER A 60 20.17 -16.83 -30.16
N PHE A 61 20.81 -17.26 -31.25
CA PHE A 61 20.84 -18.65 -31.67
C PHE A 61 21.67 -19.54 -30.73
N ALA A 62 22.91 -19.15 -30.44
CA ALA A 62 23.85 -19.95 -29.65
C ALA A 62 23.37 -20.17 -28.22
N PHE A 63 22.76 -19.15 -27.59
CA PHE A 63 22.22 -19.26 -26.24
C PHE A 63 20.82 -19.87 -26.20
N GLY A 64 20.16 -20.08 -27.35
CA GLY A 64 18.79 -20.58 -27.43
C GLY A 64 17.74 -19.66 -26.78
N GLN A 65 18.09 -18.40 -26.55
CA GLN A 65 17.21 -17.40 -25.94
C GLN A 65 16.66 -16.47 -27.01
N THR A 66 15.34 -16.55 -27.25
CA THR A 66 14.67 -15.66 -28.20
C THR A 66 14.67 -14.21 -27.72
N VAL A 67 14.55 -13.95 -26.43
CA VAL A 67 14.63 -12.58 -25.90
C VAL A 67 15.88 -12.50 -25.02
N CYS A 68 16.91 -11.79 -25.49
CA CYS A 68 18.13 -11.57 -24.72
C CYS A 68 18.70 -10.17 -24.96
N GLY A 69 19.55 -9.71 -24.05
CA GLY A 69 20.29 -8.46 -24.20
C GLY A 69 21.77 -8.69 -24.01
N PHE A 70 22.62 -7.82 -24.54
CA PHE A 70 24.06 -7.89 -24.35
C PHE A 70 24.71 -6.52 -24.44
N ASP A 71 25.85 -6.38 -23.80
CA ASP A 71 26.65 -5.16 -23.79
C ASP A 71 27.76 -5.29 -24.85
N LEU A 72 27.86 -4.27 -25.70
CA LEU A 72 28.74 -4.19 -26.85
C LEU A 72 29.57 -2.91 -26.74
N LEU A 73 30.88 -3.04 -26.82
CA LEU A 73 31.81 -1.91 -26.79
C LEU A 73 32.41 -1.69 -28.17
N ARG A 74 32.31 -0.47 -28.69
CA ARG A 74 32.97 -0.06 -29.92
C ARG A 74 34.26 0.67 -29.58
N VAL A 75 35.38 0.15 -30.07
CA VAL A 75 36.73 0.71 -29.84
C VAL A 75 37.50 0.66 -31.14
N HIS A 76 38.02 1.81 -31.59
CA HIS A 76 38.83 1.93 -32.83
C HIS A 76 38.21 1.25 -34.07
N GLY A 77 36.90 1.35 -34.25
CA GLY A 77 36.17 0.76 -35.39
C GLY A 77 35.92 -0.75 -35.30
N GLN A 78 36.27 -1.38 -34.18
CA GLN A 78 35.98 -2.78 -33.88
C GLN A 78 34.91 -2.88 -32.79
N SER A 79 34.13 -3.97 -32.79
CA SER A 79 33.01 -4.18 -31.86
C SER A 79 33.23 -5.46 -31.04
N TYR A 80 33.14 -5.34 -29.73
CA TYR A 80 33.40 -6.42 -28.79
C TYR A 80 32.19 -6.64 -27.87
N VAL A 81 31.69 -7.87 -27.82
CA VAL A 81 30.63 -8.26 -26.89
C VAL A 81 31.29 -8.52 -25.53
N ILE A 82 30.87 -7.77 -24.51
CA ILE A 82 31.50 -7.80 -23.19
C ILE A 82 30.69 -8.65 -22.21
N ASP A 83 29.37 -8.59 -22.29
CA ASP A 83 28.47 -9.34 -21.41
C ASP A 83 27.19 -9.72 -22.13
N VAL A 84 26.73 -10.96 -21.97
CA VAL A 84 25.44 -11.44 -22.50
C VAL A 84 24.50 -11.62 -21.32
N ASN A 85 23.54 -10.73 -21.23
CA ASN A 85 22.47 -10.78 -20.25
C ASN A 85 21.43 -11.85 -20.63
N GLY A 86 20.70 -12.33 -19.63
CA GLY A 86 19.51 -13.17 -19.86
C GLY A 86 18.34 -12.38 -20.43
N TRP A 87 17.13 -12.70 -19.97
CA TRP A 87 15.90 -12.06 -20.44
C TRP A 87 15.91 -10.54 -20.20
N SER A 88 16.01 -9.76 -21.29
CA SER A 88 16.19 -8.31 -21.23
C SER A 88 15.28 -7.58 -22.22
N PHE A 89 14.71 -6.44 -21.80
CA PHE A 89 13.88 -5.60 -22.64
C PHE A 89 14.38 -4.15 -22.68
N VAL A 90 14.20 -3.52 -23.84
CA VAL A 90 14.34 -2.08 -24.02
C VAL A 90 13.27 -1.38 -23.19
N LYS A 91 13.62 -0.29 -22.51
CA LYS A 91 12.68 0.46 -21.67
C LYS A 91 12.10 1.63 -22.47
N GLY A 92 10.77 1.72 -22.52
CA GLY A 92 10.08 2.90 -23.06
C GLY A 92 10.16 3.06 -24.58
N ASN A 93 10.29 1.96 -25.34
CA ASN A 93 10.30 1.98 -26.80
C ASN A 93 9.12 1.15 -27.36
N ASP A 94 8.06 1.83 -27.80
CA ASP A 94 6.82 1.20 -28.27
C ASP A 94 7.02 0.41 -29.57
N ASP A 95 7.91 0.84 -30.45
CA ASP A 95 8.24 0.13 -31.70
C ASP A 95 8.92 -1.20 -31.41
N TYR A 96 9.84 -1.21 -30.44
CA TYR A 96 10.48 -2.43 -29.96
C TYR A 96 9.45 -3.39 -29.38
N TYR A 97 8.55 -2.92 -28.52
CA TYR A 97 7.51 -3.77 -27.92
C TYR A 97 6.51 -4.28 -28.97
N SER A 98 6.14 -3.46 -29.94
CA SER A 98 5.26 -3.85 -31.05
C SER A 98 5.89 -4.94 -31.91
N ASN A 99 7.18 -4.80 -32.25
CA ASN A 99 7.92 -5.84 -32.96
C ASN A 99 8.09 -7.11 -32.12
N CYS A 100 8.38 -6.96 -30.83
CA CYS A 100 8.46 -8.07 -29.89
C CYS A 100 7.18 -8.90 -29.86
N ALA A 101 6.05 -8.22 -29.63
CA ALA A 101 4.74 -8.85 -29.59
C ALA A 101 4.43 -9.58 -30.91
N ARG A 102 4.73 -8.95 -32.06
CA ARG A 102 4.54 -9.55 -33.39
C ARG A 102 5.38 -10.82 -33.58
N ILE A 103 6.67 -10.79 -33.25
CA ILE A 103 7.59 -11.92 -33.43
C ILE A 103 7.23 -13.06 -32.47
N LEU A 104 7.03 -12.77 -31.18
CA LEU A 104 6.64 -13.77 -30.19
C LEU A 104 5.29 -14.40 -30.53
N ARG A 105 4.30 -13.61 -30.99
CA ARG A 105 3.02 -14.14 -31.46
C ARG A 105 3.18 -15.11 -32.62
N ALA A 106 3.99 -14.76 -33.63
CA ALA A 106 4.26 -15.64 -34.76
C ALA A 106 4.95 -16.94 -34.32
N MET A 107 5.91 -16.83 -33.40
CA MET A 107 6.60 -17.98 -32.81
C MET A 107 5.63 -18.91 -32.07
N PHE A 108 4.76 -18.37 -31.21
CA PHE A 108 3.78 -19.16 -30.47
C PHE A 108 2.75 -19.81 -31.39
N LEU A 109 2.21 -19.09 -32.38
CA LEU A 109 1.28 -19.66 -33.36
C LEU A 109 1.93 -20.80 -34.16
N SER A 110 3.20 -20.64 -34.55
CA SER A 110 3.97 -21.69 -35.23
C SER A 110 4.16 -22.91 -34.33
N ALA A 111 4.50 -22.71 -33.06
CA ALA A 111 4.64 -23.80 -32.08
C ALA A 111 3.31 -24.55 -31.83
N VAL A 112 2.20 -23.82 -31.69
CA VAL A 112 0.85 -24.40 -31.52
C VAL A 112 0.48 -25.25 -32.74
N ARG A 113 0.67 -24.72 -33.96
CA ARG A 113 0.43 -25.45 -35.21
C ARG A 113 1.24 -26.74 -35.29
N ARG A 114 2.52 -26.71 -34.87
CA ARG A 114 3.40 -27.90 -34.87
C ARG A 114 2.98 -28.95 -33.85
N ARG A 115 2.52 -28.52 -32.66
CA ARG A 115 2.20 -29.44 -31.55
C ARG A 115 0.83 -30.13 -31.67
N LYS A 116 -0.03 -29.73 -32.63
CA LYS A 116 -1.41 -30.26 -32.80
C LYS A 116 -2.18 -30.40 -31.47
N VAL A 117 -1.99 -29.46 -30.55
CA VAL A 117 -2.60 -29.54 -29.22
C VAL A 117 -4.10 -29.36 -29.37
N SER A 118 -4.88 -30.42 -29.14
CA SER A 118 -6.33 -30.29 -28.93
C SER A 118 -6.56 -29.58 -27.60
N ILE A 119 -7.50 -28.63 -27.56
CA ILE A 119 -7.91 -27.94 -26.32
C ILE A 119 -8.35 -28.95 -25.25
N GLU A 120 -8.87 -30.12 -25.67
CA GLU A 120 -9.31 -31.20 -24.80
C GLU A 120 -8.16 -31.90 -24.05
N LEU A 121 -6.92 -31.79 -24.54
CA LEU A 121 -5.72 -32.37 -23.93
C LEU A 121 -5.05 -31.46 -22.90
N ILE A 122 -5.57 -30.24 -22.69
CA ILE A 122 -5.07 -29.34 -21.65
C ILE A 122 -5.48 -29.94 -20.28
N PRO A 123 -4.52 -30.26 -19.39
CA PRO A 123 -4.82 -30.74 -18.05
C PRO A 123 -5.85 -29.82 -17.38
N ASN A 124 -6.82 -30.40 -16.66
CA ASN A 124 -7.90 -29.63 -16.07
C ASN A 124 -7.37 -28.46 -15.23
N GLU A 125 -6.27 -28.63 -14.50
CA GLU A 125 -5.64 -27.57 -13.68
C GLU A 125 -5.10 -26.40 -14.51
N LEU A 126 -4.77 -26.63 -15.78
CA LEU A 126 -4.27 -25.62 -16.73
C LEU A 126 -5.39 -25.04 -17.60
N ARG A 127 -6.63 -25.51 -17.44
CA ARG A 127 -7.78 -24.90 -18.12
C ARG A 127 -7.98 -23.48 -17.62
N PHE A 128 -8.37 -22.63 -18.56
CA PHE A 128 -8.57 -21.20 -18.32
C PHE A 128 -9.54 -20.93 -17.16
N GLU A 129 -10.58 -21.74 -17.01
CA GLU A 129 -11.60 -21.64 -15.94
C GLU A 129 -11.04 -21.95 -14.54
N ASN A 130 -9.99 -22.77 -14.43
CA ASN A 130 -9.41 -23.20 -13.16
C ASN A 130 -8.25 -22.28 -12.69
N SER A 131 -7.89 -21.29 -13.52
CA SER A 131 -6.92 -20.25 -13.18
C SER A 131 -7.57 -19.10 -12.41
N TRP A 132 -6.81 -18.44 -11.52
CA TRP A 132 -7.28 -17.23 -10.84
C TRP A 132 -7.53 -16.11 -11.84
N ARG A 133 -8.76 -15.63 -11.91
CA ARG A 133 -9.16 -14.48 -12.75
C ARG A 133 -9.71 -13.36 -11.89
N LEU A 134 -9.36 -12.13 -12.24
CA LEU A 134 -9.90 -10.94 -11.59
C LEU A 134 -11.41 -10.88 -11.87
N LYS A 135 -12.20 -10.94 -10.81
CA LYS A 135 -13.67 -10.93 -10.82
C LYS A 135 -14.23 -9.55 -10.53
N SER A 136 -13.63 -8.83 -9.58
CA SER A 136 -14.04 -7.46 -9.26
C SER A 136 -12.83 -6.61 -8.91
N PHE A 137 -12.83 -5.39 -9.44
CA PHE A 137 -11.82 -4.39 -9.14
C PHE A 137 -12.47 -3.18 -8.47
N ILE A 138 -12.25 -3.05 -7.17
CA ILE A 138 -12.75 -1.92 -6.40
C ILE A 138 -11.57 -1.05 -6.00
N ALA A 139 -11.63 0.26 -6.24
CA ALA A 139 -10.52 1.16 -5.94
C ALA A 139 -10.98 2.51 -5.40
N VAL A 140 -10.27 3.01 -4.39
CA VAL A 140 -10.45 4.35 -3.81
C VAL A 140 -9.23 5.20 -4.17
N PHE A 141 -9.46 6.35 -4.79
CA PHE A 141 -8.46 7.29 -5.27
C PHE A 141 -8.55 8.62 -4.53
N ARG A 142 -7.40 9.17 -4.11
CA ARG A 142 -7.29 10.61 -3.83
C ARG A 142 -7.37 11.39 -5.16
N HIS A 143 -7.88 12.62 -5.16
CA HIS A 143 -7.80 13.52 -6.32
C HIS A 143 -6.36 13.77 -6.81
N ALA A 144 -6.24 14.24 -8.05
CA ALA A 144 -4.97 14.65 -8.67
C ALA A 144 -4.48 16.02 -8.16
N ASP A 145 -3.34 16.48 -8.68
CA ASP A 145 -2.67 17.72 -8.28
C ASP A 145 -3.62 18.95 -8.28
N ARG A 146 -3.34 19.90 -7.39
CA ARG A 146 -4.18 21.08 -7.21
C ARG A 146 -3.36 22.27 -6.69
N THR A 147 -3.90 23.48 -6.82
CA THR A 147 -3.31 24.68 -6.19
C THR A 147 -3.51 24.70 -4.67
N PRO A 148 -2.60 25.31 -3.89
CA PRO A 148 -2.80 25.54 -2.45
C PRO A 148 -4.14 26.21 -2.16
N LYS A 149 -4.90 25.66 -1.21
CA LYS A 149 -6.19 26.21 -0.81
C LYS A 149 -5.96 27.25 0.28
N GLN A 150 -6.44 28.45 0.06
CA GLN A 150 -6.35 29.54 1.03
C GLN A 150 -7.71 29.80 1.67
N LYS A 151 -7.67 30.30 2.91
CA LYS A 151 -8.88 30.61 3.68
C LYS A 151 -8.64 31.81 4.61
N MET A 152 -9.61 32.70 4.68
CA MET A 152 -9.65 33.81 5.63
C MET A 152 -10.91 33.72 6.46
N LYS A 153 -10.74 33.83 7.78
CA LYS A 153 -11.83 33.64 8.75
C LYS A 153 -12.14 34.98 9.41
N PHE A 154 -13.40 35.35 9.36
CA PHE A 154 -13.98 36.50 10.02
C PHE A 154 -15.01 36.07 11.05
N SER A 155 -15.36 36.98 11.93
CA SER A 155 -16.28 36.73 13.03
C SER A 155 -17.13 37.96 13.20
N PHE A 156 -18.42 37.80 12.92
CA PHE A 156 -19.40 38.87 12.92
C PHE A 156 -20.59 38.50 13.79
N ARG A 157 -21.34 39.51 14.23
CA ARG A 157 -22.58 39.35 14.99
C ARG A 157 -23.75 40.14 14.42
N SER A 158 -23.50 40.96 13.39
CA SER A 158 -24.53 41.86 12.89
C SER A 158 -25.62 41.18 12.07
N LYS A 159 -26.79 41.82 12.08
CA LYS A 159 -27.98 41.41 11.34
C LYS A 159 -27.70 41.17 9.83
N PRO A 160 -26.96 42.04 9.09
CA PRO A 160 -26.68 41.80 7.68
C PRO A 160 -26.03 40.44 7.36
N PHE A 161 -25.20 39.90 8.25
CA PHE A 161 -24.61 38.57 8.06
C PHE A 161 -25.50 37.44 8.57
N LEU A 162 -26.34 37.68 9.58
CA LEU A 162 -27.35 36.72 10.03
C LEU A 162 -28.41 36.49 8.94
N ASP A 163 -28.81 37.54 8.22
CA ASP A 163 -29.77 37.46 7.14
C ASP A 163 -29.27 36.57 5.98
N LEU A 164 -27.96 36.34 5.85
CA LEU A 164 -27.37 35.41 4.87
C LEU A 164 -27.60 33.93 5.21
N LEU A 165 -28.05 33.60 6.41
CA LEU A 165 -28.39 32.23 6.80
C LEU A 165 -29.77 31.79 6.27
N GLU A 166 -30.60 32.72 5.76
CA GLU A 166 -31.92 32.42 5.17
C GLU A 166 -32.77 31.47 6.05
N ASP A 167 -32.86 31.77 7.35
CA ASP A 167 -33.55 30.99 8.42
C ASP A 167 -32.97 29.59 8.73
N SER A 168 -31.80 29.26 8.17
CA SER A 168 -31.06 28.04 8.52
C SER A 168 -30.23 28.23 9.80
N TYR A 169 -30.31 27.25 10.71
CA TYR A 169 -29.39 27.13 11.85
C TYR A 169 -28.16 26.29 11.53
N GLU A 170 -28.03 25.85 10.27
CA GLU A 170 -26.92 25.04 9.79
C GLU A 170 -25.90 25.87 9.01
N GLU A 171 -24.78 25.22 8.68
CA GLU A 171 -23.74 25.82 7.89
C GLU A 171 -24.20 26.09 6.44
N VAL A 172 -24.00 27.33 5.96
CA VAL A 172 -24.35 27.73 4.59
C VAL A 172 -23.09 27.95 3.76
N MET A 173 -23.09 27.45 2.52
CA MET A 173 -22.01 27.66 1.55
C MET A 173 -22.50 28.51 0.37
N ILE A 174 -21.99 29.74 0.27
CA ILE A 174 -22.29 30.67 -0.82
C ILE A 174 -21.23 30.48 -1.94
N PRO A 175 -21.63 30.02 -3.14
CA PRO A 175 -20.72 29.81 -4.26
C PRO A 175 -20.32 31.13 -4.93
N GLN A 176 -19.28 31.07 -5.78
CA GLN A 176 -18.70 32.22 -6.50
C GLN A 176 -19.74 33.15 -7.14
N GLY A 177 -20.73 32.60 -7.85
CA GLY A 177 -21.75 33.38 -8.56
C GLY A 177 -22.67 34.22 -7.66
N ASN A 178 -22.72 33.94 -6.35
CA ASN A 178 -23.61 34.60 -5.39
C ASN A 178 -22.85 35.44 -4.34
N LEU A 179 -21.54 35.65 -4.50
CA LEU A 179 -20.72 36.38 -3.53
C LEU A 179 -21.09 37.87 -3.39
N LYS A 180 -21.83 38.42 -4.36
CA LYS A 180 -22.36 39.79 -4.27
C LYS A 180 -23.22 39.99 -3.01
N LYS A 181 -24.02 39.00 -2.61
CA LYS A 181 -24.81 39.03 -1.36
C LYS A 181 -23.93 39.29 -0.13
N VAL A 182 -22.74 38.68 -0.08
CA VAL A 182 -21.80 38.84 1.03
C VAL A 182 -21.16 40.23 1.02
N SER A 183 -20.85 40.75 -0.17
CA SER A 183 -20.33 42.12 -0.33
C SER A 183 -21.36 43.16 0.09
N ASP A 184 -22.62 42.99 -0.30
CA ASP A 184 -23.73 43.86 0.09
C ASP A 184 -23.96 43.84 1.60
N ALA A 185 -23.89 42.65 2.23
CA ALA A 185 -23.96 42.50 3.69
C ALA A 185 -22.80 43.23 4.39
N ALA A 186 -21.58 43.13 3.87
CA ALA A 186 -20.42 43.84 4.42
C ALA A 186 -20.57 45.36 4.31
N ILE A 187 -21.08 45.87 3.17
CA ILE A 187 -21.36 47.30 2.97
C ILE A 187 -22.45 47.79 3.95
N ALA A 188 -23.52 47.01 4.13
CA ALA A 188 -24.58 47.33 5.08
C ALA A 188 -24.07 47.35 6.52
N ALA A 189 -23.25 46.37 6.93
CA ALA A 189 -22.63 46.32 8.25
C ALA A 189 -21.68 47.50 8.49
N THR A 190 -20.91 47.94 7.48
CA THR A 190 -20.06 49.14 7.58
C THR A 190 -20.91 50.40 7.79
N LYS A 191 -22.02 50.54 7.06
CA LYS A 191 -22.93 51.70 7.21
C LYS A 191 -23.59 51.73 8.59
N LEU A 192 -23.92 50.57 9.15
CA LEU A 192 -24.53 50.42 10.47
C LEU A 192 -23.52 50.49 11.63
N GLN A 193 -22.21 50.49 11.35
CA GLN A 193 -21.12 50.47 12.34
C GLN A 193 -21.30 49.40 13.44
N CYS A 194 -21.85 48.25 13.07
CA CYS A 194 -22.31 47.21 13.99
C CYS A 194 -21.32 46.04 14.18
N ASP A 195 -20.21 46.05 13.45
CA ASP A 195 -19.11 45.09 13.56
C ASP A 195 -17.75 45.82 13.48
N ASP A 196 -16.67 45.08 13.72
CA ASP A 196 -15.28 45.55 13.62
C ASP A 196 -14.96 46.09 12.20
N ILE A 197 -14.73 47.40 12.11
CA ILE A 197 -14.50 48.12 10.84
C ILE A 197 -13.28 47.55 10.10
N THR A 198 -12.19 47.26 10.80
CA THR A 198 -10.97 46.71 10.19
C THR A 198 -11.25 45.35 9.55
N LYS A 199 -12.04 44.49 10.20
CA LYS A 199 -12.44 43.18 9.63
C LYS A 199 -13.38 43.34 8.44
N LEU A 200 -14.28 44.32 8.48
CA LEU A 200 -15.19 44.62 7.36
C LEU A 200 -14.42 45.12 6.13
N GLU A 201 -13.46 46.03 6.32
CA GLU A 201 -12.61 46.54 5.24
C GLU A 201 -11.76 45.43 4.62
N GLN A 202 -11.16 44.58 5.46
CA GLN A 202 -10.44 43.40 4.99
C GLN A 202 -11.34 42.44 4.19
N LEU A 203 -12.55 42.16 4.67
CA LEU A 203 -13.50 41.30 3.95
C LEU A 203 -13.88 41.91 2.59
N LYS A 204 -14.17 43.21 2.55
CA LYS A 204 -14.50 43.93 1.30
C LYS A 204 -13.36 43.87 0.30
N LEU A 205 -12.12 44.11 0.75
CA LEU A 205 -10.94 44.04 -0.09
C LEU A 205 -10.73 42.63 -0.66
N ILE A 206 -10.86 41.59 0.17
CA ILE A 206 -10.74 40.20 -0.28
C ILE A 206 -11.82 39.87 -1.30
N LEU A 207 -13.08 40.23 -1.04
CA LEU A 207 -14.16 39.96 -1.98
C LEU A 207 -13.95 40.71 -3.30
N GLN A 208 -13.48 41.95 -3.27
CA GLN A 208 -13.17 42.73 -4.47
C GLN A 208 -12.04 42.12 -5.30
N LEU A 209 -10.98 41.62 -4.65
CA LEU A 209 -9.82 41.07 -5.35
C LEU A 209 -9.98 39.61 -5.77
N LYS A 210 -10.82 38.85 -5.07
CA LYS A 210 -10.84 37.38 -5.15
C LYS A 210 -12.18 36.80 -5.60
N SER A 211 -13.28 37.56 -5.66
CA SER A 211 -14.59 37.02 -6.09
C SER A 211 -14.54 36.34 -7.45
N ASP A 212 -13.72 36.88 -8.35
CA ASP A 212 -13.65 36.45 -9.73
C ASP A 212 -12.67 35.28 -9.92
N LEU A 213 -11.87 34.95 -8.89
CA LEU A 213 -10.99 33.79 -8.92
C LEU A 213 -11.82 32.49 -8.90
N PRO A 214 -11.54 31.54 -9.81
CA PRO A 214 -12.24 30.26 -9.86
C PRO A 214 -12.28 29.55 -8.51
N GLY A 215 -13.46 29.02 -8.17
CA GLY A 215 -13.65 28.21 -6.96
C GLY A 215 -13.79 29.01 -5.67
N THR A 216 -13.74 30.35 -5.74
CA THR A 216 -13.94 31.21 -4.57
C THR A 216 -15.34 31.03 -3.99
N LYS A 217 -15.41 30.81 -2.69
CA LYS A 217 -16.67 30.59 -1.96
C LYS A 217 -16.61 31.10 -0.54
N VAL A 218 -17.77 31.44 0.01
CA VAL A 218 -17.90 31.88 1.39
C VAL A 218 -18.70 30.84 2.17
N GLN A 219 -18.12 30.34 3.25
CA GLN A 219 -18.76 29.39 4.16
C GLN A 219 -19.12 30.11 5.44
N ILE A 220 -20.39 30.06 5.82
CA ILE A 220 -20.93 30.69 7.00
C ILE A 220 -21.25 29.61 8.02
N LYS A 221 -20.64 29.72 9.20
CA LYS A 221 -20.85 28.79 10.32
C LYS A 221 -21.47 29.55 11.48
N PRO A 222 -22.74 29.28 11.82
CA PRO A 222 -23.31 29.77 13.07
C PRO A 222 -22.67 29.03 14.26
N SER A 223 -22.36 29.76 15.32
CA SER A 223 -21.94 29.21 16.61
C SER A 223 -23.04 29.51 17.61
N CYS A 224 -23.80 28.49 17.97
CA CYS A 224 -24.87 28.60 18.96
C CYS A 224 -24.34 28.31 20.36
N ASN A 225 -24.88 28.99 21.37
CA ASN A 225 -24.61 28.68 22.76
C ASN A 225 -25.36 27.41 23.17
N LYS A 226 -24.65 26.51 23.84
CA LYS A 226 -25.13 25.17 24.21
C LYS A 226 -26.27 25.20 25.23
N GLU A 227 -26.45 26.28 25.98
CA GLU A 227 -27.44 26.39 27.06
C GLU A 227 -28.76 27.04 26.60
N ASN A 228 -28.72 27.98 25.67
CA ASN A 228 -29.90 28.76 25.23
C ASN A 228 -30.24 28.60 23.73
N GLY A 229 -29.42 27.90 22.95
CA GLY A 229 -29.65 27.65 21.52
C GLY A 229 -29.55 28.89 20.62
N LEU A 230 -29.22 30.07 21.18
CA LEU A 230 -29.10 31.31 20.44
C LEU A 230 -27.74 31.41 19.73
N ILE A 231 -27.72 31.99 18.53
CA ILE A 231 -26.50 32.24 17.76
C ILE A 231 -25.69 33.34 18.47
N GLU A 232 -24.55 32.99 19.08
CA GLU A 232 -23.66 33.95 19.74
C GLU A 232 -22.69 34.63 18.77
N LYS A 233 -22.34 33.92 17.70
CA LYS A 233 -21.27 34.33 16.79
C LYS A 233 -21.44 33.66 15.44
N LEU A 234 -21.26 34.43 14.37
CA LEU A 234 -21.27 33.93 13.01
C LEU A 234 -19.84 33.97 12.46
N GLN A 235 -19.29 32.80 12.15
CA GLN A 235 -17.96 32.69 11.57
C GLN A 235 -18.08 32.62 10.05
N LEU A 236 -17.59 33.65 9.37
CA LEU A 236 -17.56 33.73 7.92
C LEU A 236 -16.17 33.31 7.43
N ILE A 237 -16.10 32.38 6.49
CA ILE A 237 -14.84 31.84 5.97
C ILE A 237 -14.81 32.00 4.46
N VAL A 238 -14.03 32.95 3.96
CA VAL A 238 -13.76 33.10 2.52
C VAL A 238 -12.69 32.08 2.14
N LYS A 239 -12.93 31.27 1.12
CA LYS A 239 -12.02 30.21 0.65
C LYS A 239 -11.80 30.35 -0.85
N TRP A 240 -10.55 30.25 -1.30
CA TRP A 240 -10.17 30.26 -2.72
C TRP A 240 -8.98 29.32 -2.95
N GLY A 241 -8.66 29.05 -4.22
CA GLY A 241 -7.67 28.05 -4.60
C GLY A 241 -8.16 26.61 -4.38
N GLY A 242 -7.26 25.64 -4.46
CA GLY A 242 -7.66 24.23 -4.55
C GLY A 242 -8.11 23.84 -5.95
N GLU A 243 -7.66 24.56 -6.97
CA GLU A 243 -8.05 24.36 -8.36
C GLU A 243 -7.25 23.23 -9.00
N PHE A 244 -7.89 22.48 -9.88
CA PHE A 244 -7.26 21.42 -10.68
C PHE A 244 -6.19 22.03 -11.60
N THR A 245 -4.95 21.51 -11.55
CA THR A 245 -3.82 22.06 -12.30
C THR A 245 -3.66 21.42 -13.69
N HIS A 246 -2.76 21.96 -14.52
CA HIS A 246 -2.36 21.29 -15.75
C HIS A 246 -1.60 19.98 -15.49
N ALA A 247 -0.84 19.86 -14.40
CA ALA A 247 -0.19 18.61 -14.02
C ALA A 247 -1.23 17.53 -13.69
N ALA A 248 -2.31 17.92 -13.01
CA ALA A 248 -3.41 17.03 -12.65
C ALA A 248 -4.05 16.37 -13.88
N LEU A 249 -4.18 17.11 -14.99
CA LEU A 249 -4.66 16.59 -16.27
C LEU A 249 -3.81 15.39 -16.72
N TYR A 250 -2.48 15.53 -16.75
CA TYR A 250 -1.57 14.46 -17.15
C TYR A 250 -1.61 13.30 -16.15
N GLN A 251 -1.59 13.58 -14.85
CA GLN A 251 -1.67 12.57 -13.80
C GLN A 251 -2.92 11.69 -13.93
N SER A 252 -4.10 12.30 -14.06
CA SER A 252 -5.38 11.59 -14.20
C SER A 252 -5.43 10.77 -15.48
N ARG A 253 -4.99 11.37 -16.60
CA ARG A 253 -4.99 10.74 -17.92
C ARG A 253 -4.08 9.51 -17.96
N ASP A 254 -2.84 9.69 -17.53
CA ASP A 254 -1.80 8.65 -17.57
C ASP A 254 -2.14 7.51 -16.59
N LEU A 255 -2.73 7.81 -15.42
CA LEU A 255 -3.24 6.77 -14.52
C LEU A 255 -4.40 5.98 -15.15
N GLY A 256 -5.35 6.65 -15.80
CA GLY A 256 -6.48 5.99 -16.48
C GLY A 256 -6.02 5.04 -17.57
N GLU A 257 -5.06 5.49 -18.40
CA GLU A 257 -4.49 4.67 -19.47
C GLU A 257 -3.71 3.46 -18.91
N ASN A 258 -2.87 3.67 -17.91
CA ASN A 258 -2.09 2.59 -17.31
C ASN A 258 -2.97 1.56 -16.60
N LEU A 259 -3.97 2.01 -15.83
CA LEU A 259 -4.90 1.09 -15.16
C LEU A 259 -5.72 0.30 -16.19
N ARG A 260 -6.15 0.93 -17.27
CA ARG A 260 -6.84 0.23 -18.36
C ARG A 260 -5.97 -0.90 -18.93
N LYS A 261 -4.71 -0.60 -19.24
CA LYS A 261 -3.75 -1.60 -19.75
C LYS A 261 -3.58 -2.75 -18.75
N ASP A 262 -3.44 -2.45 -17.45
CA ASP A 262 -3.36 -3.46 -16.39
C ASP A 262 -4.61 -4.37 -16.37
N LEU A 263 -5.81 -3.78 -16.37
CA LEU A 263 -7.07 -4.53 -16.31
C LEU A 263 -7.31 -5.36 -17.58
N LEU A 264 -6.94 -4.86 -18.76
CA LEU A 264 -7.01 -5.62 -20.02
C LEU A 264 -6.16 -6.89 -19.97
N ILE A 265 -4.99 -6.83 -19.32
CA ILE A 265 -4.10 -7.98 -19.13
C ILE A 265 -4.68 -8.95 -18.10
N MET A 266 -5.24 -8.44 -16.99
CA MET A 266 -5.74 -9.28 -15.90
C MET A 266 -7.09 -9.95 -16.21
N ASN A 267 -8.08 -9.16 -16.65
CA ASN A 267 -9.35 -9.64 -17.16
C ASN A 267 -10.10 -8.51 -17.87
N LYS A 268 -10.16 -8.52 -19.21
CA LYS A 268 -10.87 -7.49 -19.99
C LYS A 268 -12.35 -7.33 -19.61
N ASP A 269 -13.01 -8.40 -19.14
CA ASP A 269 -14.44 -8.44 -18.88
C ASP A 269 -14.84 -7.53 -17.69
N VAL A 270 -13.87 -7.13 -16.84
CA VAL A 270 -14.13 -6.17 -15.74
C VAL A 270 -14.42 -4.75 -16.23
N LEU A 271 -14.11 -4.46 -17.51
CA LEU A 271 -14.36 -3.17 -18.15
C LEU A 271 -15.77 -3.08 -18.76
N ASP A 272 -16.53 -4.16 -18.76
CA ASP A 272 -17.89 -4.19 -19.32
C ASP A 272 -18.94 -3.62 -18.36
N ASP A 273 -18.66 -3.61 -17.04
CA ASP A 273 -19.49 -2.99 -16.00
C ASP A 273 -18.61 -2.11 -15.10
N VAL A 274 -18.55 -0.81 -15.44
CA VAL A 274 -17.79 0.20 -14.70
C VAL A 274 -18.75 1.21 -14.07
N LYS A 275 -18.58 1.47 -12.77
CA LYS A 275 -19.19 2.61 -12.07
C LYS A 275 -18.13 3.43 -11.37
N ILE A 276 -18.26 4.75 -11.49
CA ILE A 276 -17.34 5.72 -10.90
C ILE A 276 -18.14 6.63 -9.99
N TYR A 277 -17.72 6.73 -8.74
CA TYR A 277 -18.32 7.59 -7.73
C TYR A 277 -17.35 8.71 -7.39
N THR A 278 -17.85 9.94 -7.27
CA THR A 278 -17.04 11.12 -6.93
C THR A 278 -17.66 11.91 -5.79
N SER A 279 -16.81 12.54 -4.98
CA SER A 279 -17.21 13.66 -4.12
C SER A 279 -17.71 14.85 -4.97
N SER A 280 -18.40 15.83 -4.37
CA SER A 280 -18.86 17.03 -5.09
C SER A 280 -17.79 18.10 -5.31
N GLU A 281 -16.57 17.91 -4.81
CA GLU A 281 -15.49 18.87 -5.03
C GLU A 281 -15.06 18.91 -6.50
N ARG A 282 -15.03 20.12 -7.09
CA ARG A 282 -14.68 20.34 -8.51
C ARG A 282 -13.41 19.63 -8.95
N ARG A 283 -12.34 19.68 -8.14
CA ARG A 283 -11.05 19.01 -8.44
C ARG A 283 -11.15 17.48 -8.44
N VAL A 284 -12.03 16.91 -7.62
CA VAL A 284 -12.24 15.47 -7.51
C VAL A 284 -13.07 15.00 -8.70
N VAL A 285 -14.14 15.73 -9.03
CA VAL A 285 -14.96 15.51 -10.23
C VAL A 285 -14.10 15.58 -11.49
N ALA A 286 -13.32 16.65 -11.67
CA ALA A 286 -12.43 16.81 -12.82
C ALA A 286 -11.39 15.68 -12.91
N THR A 287 -10.83 15.25 -11.78
CA THR A 287 -9.92 14.08 -11.74
C THR A 287 -10.62 12.84 -12.28
N ALA A 288 -11.84 12.56 -11.81
CA ALA A 288 -12.61 11.38 -12.19
C ALA A 288 -13.02 11.41 -13.67
N GLU A 289 -13.45 12.57 -14.19
CA GLU A 289 -13.85 12.75 -15.59
C GLU A 289 -12.69 12.54 -16.57
N ILE A 290 -11.54 13.17 -16.30
CA ILE A 290 -10.34 13.01 -17.14
C ILE A 290 -9.85 11.56 -17.11
N PHE A 291 -9.81 10.96 -15.91
CA PHE A 291 -9.45 9.56 -15.75
C PHE A 291 -10.42 8.64 -16.52
N ALA A 292 -11.73 8.88 -16.42
CA ALA A 292 -12.75 8.04 -17.05
C ALA A 292 -12.64 8.07 -18.58
N GLY A 293 -12.39 9.25 -19.15
CA GLY A 293 -12.24 9.42 -20.59
C GLY A 293 -11.14 8.52 -21.19
N THR A 294 -10.00 8.38 -20.51
CA THR A 294 -8.91 7.49 -20.97
C THR A 294 -9.08 6.05 -20.53
N PHE A 295 -9.59 5.82 -19.31
CA PHE A 295 -9.81 4.47 -18.79
C PHE A 295 -10.85 3.68 -19.60
N LEU A 296 -11.87 4.37 -20.10
CA LEU A 296 -12.92 3.79 -20.94
C LEU A 296 -12.62 3.88 -22.44
N ASP A 297 -11.49 4.50 -22.83
CA ASP A 297 -11.03 4.60 -24.23
C ASP A 297 -12.05 5.31 -25.12
N GLY A 298 -12.64 6.40 -24.60
CA GLY A 298 -13.67 7.18 -25.27
C GLY A 298 -15.00 6.45 -25.53
N LYS A 299 -15.16 5.19 -25.09
CA LYS A 299 -16.44 4.47 -25.18
C LYS A 299 -17.45 5.09 -24.23
N ASP A 300 -18.59 5.50 -24.79
CA ASP A 300 -19.81 5.95 -24.12
C ASP A 300 -19.58 6.55 -22.72
N MET A 301 -19.12 7.80 -22.69
CA MET A 301 -19.35 8.73 -21.57
C MET A 301 -20.84 9.10 -21.42
N THR A 302 -21.74 8.29 -22.01
CA THR A 302 -23.19 8.45 -21.95
C THR A 302 -23.61 8.47 -20.48
N GLU A 303 -24.41 9.47 -20.15
CA GLU A 303 -24.92 9.76 -18.81
C GLU A 303 -25.14 8.49 -17.96
N ASN A 304 -24.60 8.49 -16.72
CA ASN A 304 -24.71 7.46 -15.66
C ASN A 304 -23.50 6.54 -15.40
N VAL A 305 -22.30 6.76 -15.96
CA VAL A 305 -21.07 6.06 -15.48
C VAL A 305 -20.49 6.72 -14.23
N ILE A 306 -20.44 8.06 -14.23
CA ILE A 306 -19.95 8.87 -13.11
C ILE A 306 -21.16 9.36 -12.30
N GLU A 307 -21.15 9.10 -11.00
CA GLU A 307 -22.19 9.51 -10.05
C GLU A 307 -21.57 10.29 -8.89
N THR A 308 -22.13 11.46 -8.57
CA THR A 308 -21.67 12.25 -7.41
C THR A 308 -22.41 11.80 -6.15
N ARG A 309 -21.68 11.27 -5.15
CA ARG A 309 -22.23 10.79 -3.87
C ARG A 309 -21.71 11.62 -2.70
N LYS A 310 -22.44 12.69 -2.39
CA LYS A 310 -22.03 13.70 -1.40
C LYS A 310 -22.00 13.12 0.00
N GLU A 311 -23.03 12.38 0.35
CA GLU A 311 -23.21 11.72 1.64
C GLU A 311 -22.08 10.75 2.00
N MET A 312 -21.49 10.09 0.99
CA MET A 312 -20.46 9.06 1.18
C MET A 312 -19.03 9.58 1.02
N LEU A 313 -18.80 10.60 0.17
CA LEU A 313 -17.46 11.02 -0.25
C LEU A 313 -17.12 12.49 0.06
N ASP A 314 -18.09 13.31 0.49
CA ASP A 314 -17.82 14.67 1.00
C ASP A 314 -17.48 14.64 2.51
N ASP A 315 -16.92 15.74 3.02
CA ASP A 315 -16.54 15.79 4.43
C ASP A 315 -17.78 15.79 5.32
N SER A 316 -17.88 14.81 6.22
CA SER A 316 -18.87 14.80 7.29
C SER A 316 -18.33 15.50 8.54
N ASN A 317 -19.24 16.02 9.38
CA ASN A 317 -18.88 16.54 10.70
C ASN A 317 -18.82 15.45 11.77
N SER A 318 -18.99 14.17 11.42
CA SER A 318 -19.16 13.05 12.37
C SER A 318 -17.94 12.82 13.26
N ALA A 319 -16.72 13.06 12.76
CA ALA A 319 -15.46 12.87 13.49
C ALA A 319 -14.85 14.18 14.01
N LYS A 320 -15.57 15.29 13.92
CA LYS A 320 -14.99 16.63 14.16
C LYS A 320 -14.47 16.80 15.59
N GLU A 321 -15.22 16.34 16.58
CA GLU A 321 -14.83 16.44 17.99
C GLU A 321 -13.54 15.66 18.27
N GLN A 322 -13.48 14.41 17.78
CA GLN A 322 -12.32 13.54 17.93
C GLN A 322 -11.08 14.12 17.24
N MET A 323 -11.24 14.69 16.05
CA MET A 323 -10.16 15.37 15.33
C MET A 323 -9.71 16.67 16.04
N ASP A 324 -10.63 17.43 16.62
CA ASP A 324 -10.31 18.64 17.39
C ASP A 324 -9.52 18.29 18.67
N ASP A 325 -9.83 17.16 19.33
CA ASP A 325 -9.07 16.66 20.48
C ASP A 325 -7.68 16.17 20.10
N VAL A 326 -7.56 15.42 19.00
CA VAL A 326 -6.27 15.05 18.41
C VAL A 326 -5.44 16.30 18.10
N LYS A 327 -6.06 17.35 17.54
CA LYS A 327 -5.39 18.61 17.24
C LYS A 327 -4.87 19.31 18.49
N LYS A 328 -5.61 19.27 19.61
CA LYS A 328 -5.13 19.79 20.91
C LYS A 328 -3.91 19.00 21.40
N SER A 329 -3.95 17.67 21.30
CA SER A 329 -2.82 16.81 21.67
C SER A 329 -1.58 17.08 20.81
N LEU A 330 -1.74 17.21 19.49
CA LEU A 330 -0.65 17.60 18.58
C LEU A 330 -0.09 18.98 18.93
N LYS A 331 -0.94 19.94 19.31
CA LYS A 331 -0.49 21.26 19.75
C LYS A 331 0.40 21.16 20.99
N THR A 332 0.09 20.27 21.93
CA THR A 332 0.95 20.04 23.10
C THR A 332 2.28 19.39 22.69
N LEU A 333 2.27 18.39 21.80
CA LEU A 333 3.49 17.70 21.35
C LEU A 333 4.49 18.58 20.60
N LEU A 334 4.03 19.66 19.95
CA LEU A 334 4.90 20.58 19.21
C LEU A 334 5.43 21.75 20.07
N LYS A 335 5.06 21.82 21.36
CA LYS A 335 5.54 22.86 22.28
C LYS A 335 6.96 22.55 22.76
N PRO A 336 7.75 23.60 23.09
CA PRO A 336 9.06 23.42 23.72
C PRO A 336 8.95 22.74 25.10
N ASN A 337 9.93 21.89 25.43
CA ASN A 337 10.13 21.27 26.76
C ASN A 337 8.99 20.37 27.28
N GLU A 338 8.07 19.93 26.42
CA GLU A 338 7.05 18.94 26.79
C GLU A 338 7.63 17.52 26.68
N PRO A 339 7.55 16.69 27.73
CA PRO A 339 8.07 15.34 27.69
C PRO A 339 7.27 14.49 26.70
N LEU A 340 8.00 13.83 25.81
CA LEU A 340 7.46 12.98 24.78
C LEU A 340 7.00 11.67 25.41
N SER A 341 5.72 11.60 25.77
CA SER A 341 5.12 10.36 26.25
C SER A 341 4.57 9.54 25.08
N VAL A 342 4.87 8.23 25.08
CA VAL A 342 4.39 7.13 24.21
C VAL A 342 5.35 6.69 23.08
N ASP A 343 5.50 5.36 22.97
CA ASP A 343 6.21 4.54 21.96
C ASP A 343 6.24 5.20 20.55
N TRP A 344 7.31 5.92 20.25
CA TRP A 344 7.19 7.06 19.35
C TRP A 344 7.52 6.78 17.87
N THR A 345 6.70 7.35 16.99
CA THR A 345 6.78 7.34 15.53
C THR A 345 7.69 8.42 14.94
N TRP A 346 8.28 9.29 15.76
CA TRP A 346 9.25 10.28 15.30
C TRP A 346 10.57 9.60 14.88
N PRO A 347 11.21 10.04 13.79
CA PRO A 347 12.48 9.46 13.36
C PRO A 347 13.56 9.66 14.44
N LYS A 348 14.25 8.57 14.84
CA LYS A 348 15.23 8.60 15.94
C LYS A 348 16.50 9.38 15.63
N ASP A 349 16.77 9.61 14.35
CA ASP A 349 17.91 10.34 13.80
C ASP A 349 17.65 11.85 13.66
N GLN A 350 16.45 12.31 13.99
CA GLN A 350 16.05 13.71 13.85
C GLN A 350 15.99 14.41 15.22
N SER A 351 16.29 15.70 15.23
CA SER A 351 16.06 16.58 16.39
C SER A 351 14.60 16.51 16.84
N GLU A 352 14.32 16.85 18.10
CA GLU A 352 12.95 16.87 18.61
C GLU A 352 12.03 17.77 17.74
N PRO A 353 10.73 17.44 17.57
CA PRO A 353 9.80 18.19 16.74
C PRO A 353 9.73 19.67 17.12
N SER A 354 9.82 19.98 18.41
CA SER A 354 9.81 21.35 18.93
C SER A 354 10.98 22.17 18.39
N ILE A 355 12.18 21.56 18.31
CA ILE A 355 13.42 22.10 17.74
C ILE A 355 13.28 22.22 16.24
N VAL A 356 12.79 21.19 15.54
CA VAL A 356 12.62 21.26 14.08
C VAL A 356 11.67 22.38 13.66
N VAL A 357 10.60 22.62 14.41
CA VAL A 357 9.71 23.77 14.14
C VAL A 357 10.42 25.10 14.41
N GLU A 358 11.28 25.20 15.43
CA GLU A 358 12.08 26.40 15.68
C GLU A 358 13.05 26.67 14.51
N GLU A 359 13.75 25.64 14.03
CA GLU A 359 14.60 25.74 12.85
C GLU A 359 13.82 26.19 11.60
N VAL A 360 12.59 25.69 11.41
CA VAL A 360 11.68 26.17 10.35
C VAL A 360 11.35 27.65 10.52
N ILE A 361 11.00 28.09 11.73
CA ILE A 361 10.68 29.50 12.01
C ILE A 361 11.87 30.41 11.71
N ASP A 362 13.08 29.99 12.07
CA ASP A 362 14.29 30.79 11.84
C ASP A 362 14.64 30.89 10.36
N ILE A 363 14.50 29.80 9.59
CA ILE A 363 14.65 29.86 8.14
C ILE A 363 13.57 30.77 7.53
N MET A 364 12.31 30.63 7.96
CA MET A 364 11.20 31.48 7.49
C MET A 364 11.44 32.97 7.75
N LYS A 365 12.01 33.36 8.89
CA LYS A 365 12.36 34.77 9.18
C LYS A 365 13.39 35.32 8.20
N ARG A 366 14.43 34.54 7.87
CA ARG A 366 15.47 34.94 6.91
C ARG A 366 14.90 35.05 5.49
N LEU A 367 14.13 34.05 5.07
CA LEU A 367 13.46 34.07 3.77
C LEU A 367 12.48 35.24 3.63
N ARG A 368 11.78 35.65 4.70
CA ARG A 368 10.91 36.83 4.69
C ARG A 368 11.69 38.09 4.33
N GLN A 369 12.85 38.29 4.96
CA GLN A 369 13.72 39.44 4.70
C GLN A 369 14.19 39.45 3.24
N LEU A 370 14.69 38.31 2.75
CA LEU A 370 15.15 38.17 1.36
C LEU A 370 14.01 38.43 0.36
N MET A 371 12.81 37.91 0.62
CA MET A 371 11.66 38.16 -0.24
C MET A 371 11.30 39.66 -0.26
N HIS A 372 11.28 40.34 0.89
CA HIS A 372 10.98 41.78 0.94
C HIS A 372 11.98 42.58 0.12
N GLU A 373 13.28 42.35 0.35
CA GLU A 373 14.36 43.01 -0.38
C GLU A 373 14.27 42.73 -1.89
N ASN A 374 14.08 41.48 -2.29
CA ASN A 374 14.06 41.11 -3.69
C ASN A 374 12.80 41.61 -4.43
N PHE A 375 11.65 41.70 -3.77
CA PHE A 375 10.46 42.33 -4.37
C PHE A 375 10.60 43.86 -4.56
N GLU A 376 11.52 44.50 -3.85
CA GLU A 376 11.82 45.93 -4.03
C GLU A 376 12.87 46.19 -5.11
N HIS A 377 13.86 45.30 -5.26
CA HIS A 377 15.06 45.54 -6.07
C HIS A 377 15.14 44.71 -7.36
N MET A 378 14.50 43.53 -7.42
CA MET A 378 14.52 42.68 -8.60
C MET A 378 13.34 42.98 -9.53
N ASP A 379 13.56 42.76 -10.82
CA ASP A 379 12.49 42.71 -11.82
C ASP A 379 11.76 41.36 -11.72
N TYR A 380 10.90 41.25 -10.70
CA TYR A 380 10.22 40.00 -10.36
C TYR A 380 9.24 39.52 -11.44
N ASP A 381 8.71 40.43 -12.26
CA ASP A 381 7.77 40.10 -13.33
C ASP A 381 8.43 39.26 -14.43
N ASN A 382 9.74 39.42 -14.62
CA ASN A 382 10.51 38.71 -15.64
C ASN A 382 11.19 37.42 -15.13
N ILE A 383 11.07 37.08 -13.84
CA ILE A 383 11.66 35.85 -13.29
C ILE A 383 11.00 34.60 -13.88
N GLN A 384 9.68 34.60 -14.04
CA GLN A 384 8.92 33.45 -14.55
C GLN A 384 7.77 33.92 -15.45
N SER A 385 7.75 33.44 -16.69
CA SER A 385 6.73 33.82 -17.67
C SER A 385 5.44 33.00 -17.59
N ARG A 386 5.56 31.70 -17.29
CA ARG A 386 4.42 30.78 -17.21
C ARG A 386 4.11 30.43 -15.76
N TRP A 387 2.90 30.78 -15.33
CA TRP A 387 2.39 30.46 -14.00
C TRP A 387 1.31 29.38 -14.07
N CYS A 388 1.22 28.57 -13.02
CA CYS A 388 0.17 27.55 -12.92
C CYS A 388 -1.18 28.20 -12.61
N CYS A 389 -2.21 27.80 -13.37
CA CYS A 389 -3.59 28.30 -13.23
C CYS A 389 -3.67 29.84 -13.38
N SER A 390 -3.89 30.56 -12.27
CA SER A 390 -4.01 32.03 -12.24
C SER A 390 -3.05 32.66 -11.23
N GLU A 391 -2.02 31.92 -10.81
CA GLU A 391 -0.96 32.41 -9.93
C GLU A 391 -0.11 33.48 -10.66
N ASN A 392 0.55 34.35 -9.89
CA ASN A 392 1.47 35.38 -10.38
C ASN A 392 2.40 35.81 -9.23
N PRO A 393 3.42 36.67 -9.48
CA PRO A 393 4.35 37.10 -8.42
C PRO A 393 3.66 37.69 -7.19
N LEU A 394 2.59 38.47 -7.37
CA LEU A 394 1.88 39.13 -6.28
C LEU A 394 1.04 38.14 -5.45
N LEU A 395 0.38 37.18 -6.09
CA LEU A 395 -0.36 36.12 -5.41
C LEU A 395 0.58 35.16 -4.66
N PHE A 396 1.75 34.88 -5.25
CA PHE A 396 2.83 34.17 -4.57
C PHE A 396 3.26 34.94 -3.31
N LYS A 397 3.56 36.24 -3.44
CA LYS A 397 3.93 37.11 -2.31
C LYS A 397 2.87 37.09 -1.22
N GLU A 398 1.60 37.30 -1.59
CA GLU A 398 0.48 37.30 -0.64
C GLU A 398 0.39 35.99 0.16
N ARG A 399 0.54 34.84 -0.52
CA ARG A 399 0.54 33.52 0.12
C ARG A 399 1.71 33.36 1.09
N TRP A 400 2.92 33.73 0.67
CA TRP A 400 4.12 33.65 1.50
C TRP A 400 4.09 34.62 2.68
N GLU A 401 3.58 35.84 2.51
CA GLU A 401 3.33 36.78 3.61
C GLU A 401 2.41 36.19 4.67
N LYS A 402 1.34 35.50 4.24
CA LYS A 402 0.45 34.81 5.17
C LYS A 402 1.20 33.70 5.91
N LEU A 403 2.03 32.92 5.23
CA LEU A 403 2.85 31.88 5.86
C LEU A 403 3.85 32.48 6.86
N PHE A 404 4.52 33.58 6.52
CA PHE A 404 5.41 34.29 7.45
C PHE A 404 4.66 34.79 8.67
N LYS A 405 3.47 35.38 8.51
CA LYS A 405 2.63 35.77 9.64
C LYS A 405 2.24 34.57 10.51
N ASP A 406 1.85 33.47 9.88
CA ASP A 406 1.40 32.25 10.57
C ASP A 406 2.53 31.54 11.35
N PHE A 407 3.80 31.70 10.96
CA PHE A 407 4.97 31.05 11.59
C PHE A 407 5.83 31.99 12.43
N CYS A 408 6.12 33.19 11.94
CA CYS A 408 7.08 34.12 12.55
C CYS A 408 6.42 35.08 13.55
N ASP A 409 5.15 35.44 13.35
CA ASP A 409 4.46 36.49 14.12
C ASP A 409 3.51 35.90 15.20
N VAL A 410 3.54 34.58 15.42
CA VAL A 410 2.71 33.87 16.38
C VAL A 410 3.54 33.38 17.55
N ASP A 411 3.01 33.56 18.77
CA ASP A 411 3.62 33.00 19.98
C ASP A 411 3.81 31.48 19.87
N ARG A 412 5.00 30.99 20.22
CA ARG A 412 5.39 29.59 20.08
C ARG A 412 4.44 28.63 20.81
N HIS A 413 3.90 29.01 21.97
CA HIS A 413 2.94 28.20 22.72
C HIS A 413 1.55 28.16 22.08
N MET A 414 1.27 29.09 21.16
CA MET A 414 0.01 29.22 20.44
C MET A 414 0.03 28.64 19.03
N PHE A 415 1.18 28.13 18.58
CA PHE A 415 1.37 27.53 17.25
C PHE A 415 0.28 26.49 16.90
N ASP A 416 -0.26 26.60 15.68
CA ASP A 416 -1.29 25.69 15.18
C ASP A 416 -0.63 24.61 14.29
N PRO A 417 -0.70 23.31 14.66
CA PRO A 417 -0.10 22.23 13.88
C PRO A 417 -0.52 22.20 12.41
N SER A 418 -1.74 22.64 12.08
CA SER A 418 -2.24 22.63 10.70
C SER A 418 -1.50 23.59 9.76
N LYS A 419 -0.69 24.51 10.32
CA LYS A 419 0.17 25.40 9.53
C LYS A 419 1.33 24.66 8.87
N ILE A 420 1.77 23.54 9.43
CA ILE A 420 2.78 22.67 8.84
C ILE A 420 2.28 22.12 7.50
N SER A 421 1.04 21.62 7.47
CA SER A 421 0.40 21.14 6.24
C SER A 421 0.21 22.26 5.21
N GLU A 422 -0.19 23.47 5.64
CA GLU A 422 -0.31 24.64 4.75
C GLU A 422 1.05 25.08 4.15
N LEU A 423 2.13 25.02 4.93
CA LEU A 423 3.50 25.32 4.49
C LEU A 423 4.01 24.27 3.50
N TYR A 424 3.89 22.99 3.84
CA TYR A 424 4.37 21.91 2.98
C TYR A 424 3.61 21.86 1.65
N ASP A 425 2.28 22.02 1.66
CA ASP A 425 1.46 22.12 0.45
C ASP A 425 1.91 23.29 -0.46
N SER A 426 2.21 24.43 0.15
CA SER A 426 2.67 25.64 -0.54
C SER A 426 4.06 25.44 -1.16
N LEU A 427 5.01 24.93 -0.37
CA LEU A 427 6.37 24.61 -0.82
C LEU A 427 6.36 23.58 -1.95
N LYS A 428 5.56 22.52 -1.82
CA LYS A 428 5.44 21.46 -2.82
C LYS A 428 4.86 22.01 -4.12
N HIS A 429 3.81 22.83 -4.04
CA HIS A 429 3.25 23.47 -5.22
C HIS A 429 4.28 24.37 -5.92
N ASP A 430 4.97 25.21 -5.17
CA ASP A 430 5.98 26.11 -5.75
C ASP A 430 7.18 25.35 -6.30
N ALA A 431 7.63 24.30 -5.62
CA ALA A 431 8.71 23.43 -6.09
C ALA A 431 8.36 22.69 -7.39
N LEU A 432 7.08 22.41 -7.64
CA LEU A 432 6.62 21.76 -8.87
C LEU A 432 6.33 22.76 -9.99
N HIS A 433 5.68 23.87 -9.66
CA HIS A 433 5.05 24.75 -10.65
C HIS A 433 5.69 26.12 -10.80
N ASN A 434 6.33 26.62 -9.75
CA ASN A 434 6.90 27.96 -9.68
C ASN A 434 8.38 27.92 -9.30
N ARG A 435 9.09 26.85 -9.66
CA ARG A 435 10.44 26.57 -9.14
C ARG A 435 11.42 27.68 -9.48
N GLN A 436 11.39 28.16 -10.72
CA GLN A 436 12.25 29.25 -11.17
C GLN A 436 12.05 30.48 -10.30
N PHE A 437 10.78 30.82 -10.00
CA PHE A 437 10.46 31.93 -9.11
C PHE A 437 10.92 31.66 -7.67
N LEU A 438 10.56 30.50 -7.12
CA LEU A 438 10.90 30.08 -5.76
C LEU A 438 12.42 30.11 -5.50
N GLU A 439 13.22 29.59 -6.42
CA GLU A 439 14.67 29.52 -6.29
C GLU A 439 15.37 30.85 -6.54
N THR A 440 14.71 31.81 -7.20
CA THR A 440 15.30 33.13 -7.49
C THR A 440 14.94 34.16 -6.43
N ILE A 441 13.68 34.18 -5.99
CA ILE A 441 13.15 35.22 -5.09
C ILE A 441 13.76 35.14 -3.67
N PHE A 442 14.35 34.01 -3.32
CA PHE A 442 14.95 33.74 -2.01
C PHE A 442 16.49 33.67 -2.05
N VAL A 443 17.12 34.26 -3.08
CA VAL A 443 18.58 34.36 -3.19
C VAL A 443 19.06 35.70 -2.63
N ASP A 444 20.17 35.67 -1.90
CA ASP A 444 20.85 36.87 -1.41
C ASP A 444 21.57 37.61 -2.54
N GLN A 445 21.69 38.94 -2.43
CA GLN A 445 22.31 39.84 -3.40
C GLN A 445 23.80 39.54 -3.63
N ASN A 446 24.46 38.84 -2.71
CA ASN A 446 25.84 38.37 -2.85
C ASN A 446 26.02 37.28 -3.91
N GLY A 447 24.93 36.79 -4.52
CA GLY A 447 24.97 35.89 -5.67
C GLY A 447 25.45 34.48 -5.35
N ASP A 448 25.55 34.11 -4.07
CA ASP A 448 25.73 32.72 -3.71
C ASP A 448 24.43 31.99 -4.11
N LYS A 449 24.47 31.25 -5.23
CA LYS A 449 23.36 30.48 -5.81
C LYS A 449 22.93 29.30 -4.92
N SER A 450 23.18 29.41 -3.62
CA SER A 450 22.89 28.40 -2.65
C SER A 450 21.39 28.39 -2.39
N THR A 451 20.68 27.53 -3.13
CA THR A 451 19.30 27.12 -2.83
C THR A 451 19.22 26.32 -1.50
N ALA A 452 20.27 26.34 -0.68
CA ALA A 452 20.39 25.57 0.55
C ALA A 452 19.34 25.98 1.59
N GLU A 453 18.99 27.26 1.71
CA GLU A 453 17.96 27.68 2.67
C GLU A 453 16.59 27.10 2.30
N ILE A 454 16.18 27.20 1.04
CA ILE A 454 14.91 26.64 0.55
C ILE A 454 14.91 25.11 0.61
N LYS A 455 16.02 24.46 0.24
CA LYS A 455 16.16 23.01 0.40
C LYS A 455 16.08 22.59 1.86
N GLY A 456 16.73 23.34 2.76
CA GLY A 456 16.70 23.12 4.20
C GLY A 456 15.30 23.32 4.80
N LEU A 457 14.55 24.32 4.34
CA LEU A 457 13.15 24.54 4.69
C LEU A 457 12.28 23.38 4.22
N TYR A 458 12.43 22.98 2.95
CA TYR A 458 11.64 21.89 2.36
C TYR A 458 11.83 20.58 3.13
N GLN A 459 13.09 20.21 3.44
CA GLN A 459 13.42 19.00 4.19
C GLN A 459 12.75 18.98 5.58
N ARG A 460 12.85 20.08 6.33
CA ARG A 460 12.26 20.18 7.68
C ARG A 460 10.74 20.24 7.65
N ALA A 461 10.17 21.00 6.72
CA ALA A 461 8.73 21.04 6.49
C ALA A 461 8.20 19.66 6.14
N LYS A 462 8.93 18.88 5.33
CA LYS A 462 8.58 17.49 5.01
C LYS A 462 8.61 16.58 6.22
N ILE A 463 9.67 16.61 7.03
CA ILE A 463 9.78 15.80 8.26
C ILE A 463 8.58 16.09 9.19
N LEU A 464 8.27 17.37 9.38
CA LEU A 464 7.12 17.78 10.19
C LEU A 464 5.79 17.34 9.56
N PHE A 465 5.64 17.45 8.25
CA PHE A 465 4.43 17.05 7.55
C PHE A 465 4.17 15.54 7.63
N ASP A 466 5.19 14.72 7.35
CA ASP A 466 5.11 13.26 7.41
C ASP A 466 4.76 12.78 8.84
N PHE A 467 5.08 13.58 9.86
CA PHE A 467 4.64 13.36 11.23
C PHE A 467 3.22 13.87 11.50
N VAL A 468 2.90 15.13 11.19
CA VAL A 468 1.65 15.77 11.60
C VAL A 468 0.45 15.25 10.79
N ALA A 469 0.55 15.21 9.46
CA ALA A 469 -0.59 14.93 8.60
C ALA A 469 -1.26 13.56 8.85
N PRO A 470 -0.52 12.44 9.04
CA PRO A 470 -1.15 11.16 9.37
C PRO A 470 -1.76 11.12 10.78
N GLN A 471 -1.29 11.98 11.69
CA GLN A 471 -1.73 12.02 13.08
C GLN A 471 -2.94 12.92 13.27
N GLU A 472 -3.27 13.83 12.34
CA GLU A 472 -4.54 14.56 12.32
C GLU A 472 -5.76 13.62 12.29
N TYR A 473 -5.57 12.38 11.83
CA TYR A 473 -6.59 11.33 11.77
C TYR A 473 -6.47 10.31 12.91
N GLY A 474 -5.89 10.71 14.04
CA GLY A 474 -5.72 9.91 15.26
C GLY A 474 -4.25 9.68 15.61
N ILE A 475 -3.90 9.82 16.90
CA ILE A 475 -2.55 9.59 17.40
C ILE A 475 -2.39 8.12 17.81
N GLU A 476 -3.27 7.64 18.70
CA GLU A 476 -3.29 6.24 19.11
C GLU A 476 -4.12 5.38 18.15
N ASN A 477 -3.91 4.06 18.18
CA ASN A 477 -4.70 3.12 17.38
C ASN A 477 -6.22 3.23 17.65
N LYS A 478 -6.62 3.53 18.89
CA LYS A 478 -8.04 3.72 19.24
C LYS A 478 -8.64 4.93 18.52
N ASP A 479 -7.90 6.04 18.48
CA ASP A 479 -8.34 7.30 17.86
C ASP A 479 -8.40 7.11 16.34
N LYS A 480 -7.35 6.49 15.77
CA LYS A 480 -7.26 6.19 14.34
C LYS A 480 -8.42 5.32 13.86
N LEU A 481 -8.80 4.30 14.64
CA LEU A 481 -9.93 3.44 14.29
C LEU A 481 -11.26 4.20 14.41
N LEU A 482 -11.47 4.94 15.49
CA LEU A 482 -12.72 5.68 15.72
C LEU A 482 -12.95 6.76 14.65
N ILE A 483 -11.95 7.61 14.40
CA ILE A 483 -12.01 8.64 13.35
C ILE A 483 -12.18 7.96 11.98
N GLY A 484 -11.45 6.86 11.75
CA GLY A 484 -11.52 6.06 10.53
C GLY A 484 -12.95 5.58 10.24
N ILE A 485 -13.61 4.97 11.23
CA ILE A 485 -15.00 4.51 11.09
C ILE A 485 -15.94 5.69 10.86
N LEU A 486 -15.87 6.74 11.68
CA LEU A 486 -16.78 7.89 11.60
C LEU A 486 -16.75 8.59 10.23
N LEU A 487 -15.58 8.66 9.59
CA LEU A 487 -15.40 9.28 8.28
C LEU A 487 -15.63 8.33 7.10
N SER A 488 -15.33 7.04 7.25
CA SER A 488 -15.35 6.08 6.12
C SER A 488 -16.45 5.03 6.19
N ASP A 489 -17.39 5.08 7.14
CA ASP A 489 -18.41 4.04 7.34
C ASP A 489 -19.24 3.76 6.08
N LEU A 490 -19.81 4.78 5.44
CA LEU A 490 -20.62 4.60 4.23
C LEU A 490 -19.80 4.05 3.06
N LEU A 491 -18.57 4.54 2.89
CA LEU A 491 -17.65 4.04 1.87
C LEU A 491 -17.27 2.58 2.13
N LEU A 492 -16.97 2.23 3.38
CA LEU A 492 -16.63 0.87 3.78
C LEU A 492 -17.80 -0.10 3.55
N LYS A 493 -19.02 0.28 3.95
CA LYS A 493 -20.24 -0.49 3.68
C LYS A 493 -20.43 -0.73 2.19
N SER A 494 -20.31 0.31 1.38
CA SER A 494 -20.40 0.20 -0.08
C SER A 494 -19.33 -0.74 -0.66
N ILE A 495 -18.08 -0.67 -0.19
CA ILE A 495 -17.01 -1.59 -0.63
C ILE A 495 -17.36 -3.04 -0.27
N LEU A 496 -17.81 -3.29 0.96
CA LEU A 496 -18.17 -4.64 1.43
C LEU A 496 -19.38 -5.20 0.67
N GLU A 497 -20.40 -4.39 0.42
CA GLU A 497 -21.57 -4.75 -0.39
C GLU A 497 -21.14 -5.12 -1.81
N ASN A 498 -20.32 -4.29 -2.46
CA ASN A 498 -19.84 -4.58 -3.81
C ASN A 498 -18.98 -5.85 -3.88
N LEU A 499 -18.22 -6.18 -2.83
CA LEU A 499 -17.45 -7.43 -2.77
C LEU A 499 -18.36 -8.67 -2.67
N GLU A 500 -19.40 -8.62 -1.84
CA GLU A 500 -20.38 -9.71 -1.71
C GLU A 500 -21.26 -9.83 -2.97
N ASP A 501 -21.71 -8.72 -3.55
CA ASP A 501 -22.46 -8.71 -4.81
C ASP A 501 -21.61 -9.25 -5.96
N SER A 502 -20.31 -9.01 -5.96
CA SER A 502 -19.40 -9.56 -6.99
C SER A 502 -19.24 -11.08 -6.87
N LYS A 503 -19.47 -11.66 -5.68
CA LYS A 503 -19.45 -13.11 -5.43
C LYS A 503 -20.70 -13.79 -6.00
N SER A 504 -21.85 -13.11 -5.94
CA SER A 504 -23.13 -13.64 -6.45
C SER A 504 -23.34 -13.36 -7.93
N ASN A 505 -22.79 -12.25 -8.45
CA ASN A 505 -22.95 -11.84 -9.83
C ASN A 505 -22.14 -12.69 -10.81
N LEU A 506 -22.76 -13.00 -11.97
CA LEU A 506 -22.10 -13.74 -13.04
C LEU A 506 -21.07 -12.88 -13.80
N LYS A 507 -21.31 -11.59 -13.95
CA LYS A 507 -20.44 -10.69 -14.71
C LYS A 507 -19.37 -10.04 -13.81
N PRO A 508 -18.10 -9.98 -14.25
CA PRO A 508 -17.08 -9.18 -13.59
C PRO A 508 -17.42 -7.69 -13.63
N CYS A 509 -16.95 -6.92 -12.65
CA CYS A 509 -17.24 -5.48 -12.58
C CYS A 509 -16.10 -4.66 -11.98
N THR A 510 -16.20 -3.35 -12.17
CA THR A 510 -15.25 -2.35 -11.66
C THR A 510 -16.01 -1.23 -10.94
N ARG A 511 -15.55 -0.85 -9.74
CA ARG A 511 -16.12 0.24 -8.93
C ARG A 511 -15.00 1.16 -8.46
N LEU A 512 -15.04 2.42 -8.89
CA LEU A 512 -13.98 3.39 -8.62
C LEU A 512 -14.55 4.54 -7.78
N TYR A 513 -13.87 4.94 -6.72
CA TYR A 513 -14.29 5.99 -5.80
C TYR A 513 -13.24 7.09 -5.76
N PHE A 514 -13.58 8.31 -6.18
CA PHE A 514 -12.69 9.46 -6.14
C PHE A 514 -13.05 10.37 -4.97
N THR A 515 -12.06 10.66 -4.12
CA THR A 515 -12.24 11.40 -2.86
C THR A 515 -11.01 12.23 -2.49
N LYS A 516 -10.97 12.71 -1.26
CA LYS A 516 -9.96 13.59 -0.67
C LYS A 516 -8.99 12.80 0.21
N GLU A 517 -7.92 13.47 0.60
CA GLU A 517 -6.89 12.94 1.51
C GLU A 517 -7.47 12.37 2.81
N SER A 518 -8.43 13.07 3.40
CA SER A 518 -9.07 12.68 4.67
C SER A 518 -9.68 11.29 4.62
N HIS A 519 -10.44 10.98 3.57
CA HIS A 519 -11.08 9.68 3.39
C HIS A 519 -10.06 8.57 3.14
N VAL A 520 -9.00 8.85 2.39
CA VAL A 520 -7.96 7.86 2.11
C VAL A 520 -7.17 7.52 3.37
N HIS A 521 -6.79 8.51 4.18
CA HIS A 521 -6.14 8.27 5.48
C HIS A 521 -7.03 7.46 6.43
N SER A 522 -8.29 7.87 6.57
CA SER A 522 -9.27 7.20 7.43
C SER A 522 -9.52 5.75 7.02
N LEU A 523 -9.78 5.49 5.72
CA LEU A 523 -9.99 4.15 5.22
C LEU A 523 -8.74 3.27 5.40
N LEU A 524 -7.55 3.81 5.11
CA LEU A 524 -6.30 3.07 5.28
C LEU A 524 -6.06 2.70 6.74
N ASN A 525 -6.34 3.62 7.68
CA ASN A 525 -6.27 3.33 9.11
C ASN A 525 -7.22 2.18 9.49
N VAL A 526 -8.46 2.16 8.97
CA VAL A 526 -9.39 1.04 9.19
C VAL A 526 -8.84 -0.26 8.60
N VAL A 527 -8.27 -0.25 7.39
CA VAL A 527 -7.65 -1.44 6.78
C VAL A 527 -6.54 -2.01 7.69
N PHE A 528 -5.61 -1.18 8.15
CA PHE A 528 -4.53 -1.64 9.05
C PHE A 528 -5.04 -2.14 10.41
N LEU A 529 -6.06 -1.48 10.96
CA LEU A 529 -6.58 -1.77 12.30
C LEU A 529 -7.68 -2.85 12.31
N SER A 530 -8.20 -3.23 11.15
CA SER A 530 -9.12 -4.36 10.99
C SER A 530 -8.50 -5.71 11.40
N GLY A 531 -7.17 -5.77 11.47
CA GLY A 531 -6.43 -7.00 11.78
C GLY A 531 -6.09 -7.86 10.57
N LEU A 532 -6.36 -7.37 9.35
CA LEU A 532 -5.87 -8.01 8.13
C LEU A 532 -4.33 -8.18 8.17
N PRO A 533 -3.80 -9.33 7.75
CA PRO A 533 -2.36 -9.55 7.68
C PRO A 533 -1.76 -8.72 6.53
N THR A 534 -1.04 -7.66 6.89
CA THR A 534 -0.39 -6.76 5.93
C THR A 534 1.10 -7.08 5.78
N ARG A 535 1.62 -6.95 4.56
CA ARG A 535 3.03 -7.16 4.20
C ARG A 535 3.90 -5.95 4.52
N ILE A 536 3.29 -4.77 4.55
CA ILE A 536 3.96 -3.49 4.75
C ILE A 536 3.47 -2.95 6.10
N PRO A 537 4.33 -2.80 7.12
CA PRO A 537 3.97 -2.15 8.36
C PRO A 537 3.48 -0.72 8.14
N ARG A 538 2.53 -0.24 8.95
CA ARG A 538 1.96 1.12 8.81
C ARG A 538 3.02 2.22 8.79
N LYS A 539 4.09 2.07 9.56
CA LYS A 539 5.22 3.00 9.68
C LYS A 539 6.06 3.12 8.39
N ASP A 540 6.01 2.11 7.53
CA ASP A 540 6.78 2.06 6.28
C ASP A 540 5.94 2.54 5.08
N VAL A 541 4.69 2.97 5.33
CA VAL A 541 3.83 3.60 4.33
C VAL A 541 4.29 5.05 4.14
N PRO A 542 4.70 5.45 2.93
CA PRO A 542 5.13 6.82 2.67
C PRO A 542 3.94 7.79 2.65
N GLU A 543 4.22 9.07 2.42
CA GLU A 543 3.23 10.12 2.20
C GLU A 543 2.11 9.68 1.24
N LEU A 544 0.86 9.96 1.59
CA LEU A 544 -0.30 9.66 0.76
C LEU A 544 -0.52 10.81 -0.24
N ASP A 545 0.18 10.80 -1.36
CA ASP A 545 0.17 11.90 -2.34
C ASP A 545 -1.05 11.88 -3.27
N TYR A 546 -1.14 12.86 -4.19
CA TYR A 546 -2.15 12.93 -5.24
C TYR A 546 -2.29 11.60 -5.98
N LEU A 547 -3.54 11.18 -6.27
CA LEU A 547 -3.84 9.87 -6.86
C LEU A 547 -3.34 8.65 -6.05
N THR A 548 -3.16 8.77 -4.73
CA THR A 548 -3.04 7.60 -3.83
C THR A 548 -4.18 6.62 -4.07
N GLN A 549 -3.89 5.32 -4.05
CA GLN A 549 -4.84 4.25 -4.39
C GLN A 549 -4.91 3.24 -3.25
N ILE A 550 -6.11 2.82 -2.89
CA ILE A 550 -6.37 1.61 -2.10
C ILE A 550 -7.28 0.73 -2.95
N THR A 551 -6.82 -0.46 -3.32
CA THR A 551 -7.56 -1.38 -4.19
C THR A 551 -7.94 -2.65 -3.45
N PHE A 552 -9.15 -3.14 -3.71
CA PHE A 552 -9.70 -4.40 -3.24
C PHE A 552 -10.00 -5.25 -4.48
N GLU A 553 -9.14 -6.23 -4.71
CA GLU A 553 -9.12 -7.04 -5.92
C GLU A 553 -9.67 -8.43 -5.57
N LEU A 554 -10.86 -8.73 -6.07
CA LEU A 554 -11.50 -10.02 -5.89
C LEU A 554 -11.15 -10.92 -7.06
N TYR A 555 -10.60 -12.10 -6.78
CA TYR A 555 -10.27 -13.13 -7.74
C TYR A 555 -11.19 -14.32 -7.58
N GLU A 556 -11.55 -14.96 -8.69
CA GLU A 556 -12.36 -16.17 -8.76
C GLU A 556 -11.55 -17.26 -9.47
N ARG A 557 -11.69 -18.51 -9.04
CA ARG A 557 -11.27 -19.70 -9.80
C ARG A 557 -12.26 -20.84 -9.58
N HIS A 558 -12.31 -21.78 -10.52
CA HIS A 558 -12.99 -23.05 -10.31
C HIS A 558 -12.05 -24.08 -9.67
N ARG A 559 -12.54 -24.81 -8.66
CA ARG A 559 -11.79 -25.86 -7.97
C ARG A 559 -12.18 -27.24 -8.53
N GLY A 560 -11.23 -27.88 -9.21
CA GLY A 560 -11.33 -29.30 -9.57
C GLY A 560 -12.49 -29.66 -10.49
N ILE A 561 -12.92 -30.93 -10.45
CA ILE A 561 -13.96 -31.50 -11.33
C ILE A 561 -15.38 -31.08 -10.88
N SER A 562 -15.55 -30.69 -9.61
CA SER A 562 -16.87 -30.32 -9.04
C SER A 562 -17.38 -28.95 -9.50
N GLY A 563 -16.50 -28.09 -10.03
CA GLY A 563 -16.87 -26.76 -10.51
C GLY A 563 -17.14 -25.72 -9.42
N GLU A 564 -16.88 -26.03 -8.14
CA GLU A 564 -17.07 -25.10 -7.03
C GLU A 564 -16.17 -23.87 -7.18
N LYS A 565 -16.73 -22.68 -6.95
CA LYS A 565 -16.02 -21.40 -7.07
C LYS A 565 -15.30 -21.06 -5.78
N GLU A 566 -14.01 -20.76 -5.89
CA GLU A 566 -13.21 -20.20 -4.82
C GLU A 566 -12.94 -18.73 -5.06
N TYR A 567 -13.00 -17.94 -3.99
CA TYR A 567 -12.82 -16.50 -4.02
C TYR A 567 -11.64 -16.07 -3.17
N SER A 568 -10.78 -15.23 -3.73
CA SER A 568 -9.63 -14.66 -3.02
C SER A 568 -9.64 -13.14 -3.12
N LEU A 569 -9.50 -12.46 -1.98
CA LEU A 569 -9.31 -11.03 -1.90
C LEU A 569 -7.83 -10.69 -1.78
N ARG A 570 -7.39 -9.68 -2.52
CA ARG A 570 -6.09 -9.02 -2.34
C ARG A 570 -6.31 -7.53 -2.18
N VAL A 571 -5.70 -6.94 -1.15
CA VAL A 571 -5.67 -5.49 -0.98
C VAL A 571 -4.32 -4.96 -1.47
N ALA A 572 -4.33 -3.95 -2.33
CA ALA A 572 -3.11 -3.27 -2.77
C ALA A 572 -3.18 -1.77 -2.50
N PHE A 573 -2.01 -1.14 -2.48
CA PHE A 573 -1.82 0.25 -2.11
C PHE A 573 -0.81 0.93 -3.04
N SER A 574 -1.11 2.13 -3.50
CA SER A 574 -0.14 3.02 -4.14
C SER A 574 -0.11 4.35 -3.39
N PRO A 575 1.07 4.92 -3.08
CA PRO A 575 1.18 6.24 -2.45
C PRO A 575 0.89 7.41 -3.39
N GLY A 576 0.47 7.14 -4.62
CA GLY A 576 0.15 8.20 -5.58
C GLY A 576 1.36 8.77 -6.29
N ALA A 577 1.24 10.00 -6.76
CA ALA A 577 2.25 10.76 -7.50
C ALA A 577 3.38 11.29 -6.58
N TYR A 578 3.98 10.38 -5.82
CA TYR A 578 4.96 10.65 -4.77
C TYR A 578 6.39 10.66 -5.30
N SER A 579 7.18 11.66 -4.86
CA SER A 579 8.64 11.63 -4.98
C SER A 579 9.29 12.18 -3.71
N PRO A 580 10.30 11.48 -3.13
CA PRO A 580 10.96 11.93 -1.91
C PRO A 580 11.78 13.22 -2.09
N ASN A 581 12.33 13.45 -3.29
CA ASN A 581 13.28 14.53 -3.56
C ASN A 581 12.79 15.45 -4.69
N ILE A 582 11.63 16.11 -4.51
CA ILE A 582 11.01 16.94 -5.56
C ILE A 582 11.96 18.01 -6.09
N LEU A 583 12.72 18.68 -5.23
CA LEU A 583 13.67 19.74 -5.62
C LEU A 583 14.85 19.23 -6.47
N ASP A 584 15.19 17.93 -6.40
CA ASP A 584 16.28 17.35 -7.19
C ASP A 584 15.78 16.74 -8.52
N LEU A 585 14.46 16.75 -8.78
CA LEU A 585 13.89 16.24 -10.03
C LEU A 585 14.07 17.25 -11.16
N HIS A 586 14.44 16.78 -12.35
CA HIS A 586 14.27 17.59 -13.56
C HIS A 586 12.84 17.46 -14.07
N LEU A 587 12.02 18.48 -13.81
CA LEU A 587 10.65 18.55 -14.31
C LEU A 587 10.63 19.08 -15.74
N ASP A 588 9.74 18.54 -16.56
CA ASP A 588 9.40 19.08 -17.88
C ASP A 588 8.22 20.07 -17.77
N ALA A 589 7.79 20.63 -18.91
CA ALA A 589 6.70 21.60 -18.96
C ALA A 589 5.32 21.05 -18.53
N ARG A 590 5.20 19.75 -18.22
CA ARG A 590 3.98 19.15 -17.64
C ARG A 590 3.91 19.36 -16.13
N HIS A 591 5.04 19.62 -15.46
CA HIS A 591 5.16 19.73 -14.00
C HIS A 591 4.53 18.52 -13.25
N CYS A 592 4.52 17.36 -13.90
CA CYS A 592 3.73 16.20 -13.50
C CYS A 592 4.62 15.16 -12.81
N LEU A 593 4.29 14.82 -11.57
CA LEU A 593 4.85 13.65 -10.90
C LEU A 593 4.14 12.37 -11.38
N ILE A 594 4.90 11.30 -11.57
CA ILE A 594 4.36 10.02 -12.02
C ILE A 594 3.74 9.28 -10.85
N VAL A 595 2.55 8.73 -11.06
CA VAL A 595 1.86 7.90 -10.07
C VAL A 595 2.63 6.61 -9.84
N ALA A 596 3.03 6.36 -8.60
CA ALA A 596 3.73 5.15 -8.22
C ALA A 596 2.87 3.89 -8.48
N PRO A 597 3.47 2.77 -8.90
CA PRO A 597 2.73 1.53 -9.10
C PRO A 597 2.17 0.98 -7.79
N ARG A 598 1.04 0.28 -7.86
CA ARG A 598 0.43 -0.39 -6.71
C ARG A 598 1.36 -1.50 -6.18
N LYS A 599 1.48 -1.58 -4.86
CA LYS A 599 2.15 -2.66 -4.12
C LYS A 599 1.10 -3.44 -3.35
N ASN A 600 1.25 -4.77 -3.31
CA ASN A 600 0.34 -5.62 -2.56
C ASN A 600 0.48 -5.34 -1.06
N LEU A 601 -0.60 -4.86 -0.44
CA LEU A 601 -0.65 -4.60 0.99
C LEU A 601 -0.91 -5.90 1.75
N THR A 602 -1.72 -6.80 1.20
CA THR A 602 -1.95 -8.16 1.71
C THR A 602 -1.50 -9.20 0.69
N ASP A 603 -1.28 -10.44 1.14
CA ASP A 603 -1.30 -11.58 0.22
C ASP A 603 -2.73 -11.91 -0.21
N HIS A 604 -2.87 -12.92 -1.09
CA HIS A 604 -4.16 -13.48 -1.46
C HIS A 604 -4.78 -14.19 -0.26
N LEU A 605 -5.91 -13.68 0.23
CA LEU A 605 -6.65 -14.23 1.35
C LEU A 605 -7.98 -14.82 0.84
N PRO A 606 -8.50 -15.92 1.44
CA PRO A 606 -9.87 -16.34 1.21
C PRO A 606 -10.84 -15.19 1.53
N LEU A 607 -11.83 -14.94 0.66
CA LEU A 607 -12.75 -13.82 0.82
C LEU A 607 -13.46 -13.84 2.19
N ASP A 608 -14.01 -14.99 2.59
CA ASP A 608 -14.75 -15.10 3.85
C ASP A 608 -13.86 -14.84 5.09
N GLU A 609 -12.58 -15.22 5.02
CA GLU A 609 -11.59 -14.91 6.06
C GLU A 609 -11.32 -13.40 6.11
N ALA A 610 -11.06 -12.78 4.97
CA ALA A 610 -10.82 -11.34 4.88
C ALA A 610 -12.00 -10.52 5.42
N LEU A 611 -13.24 -10.89 5.06
CA LEU A 611 -14.46 -10.24 5.53
C LEU A 611 -14.68 -10.43 7.05
N SER A 612 -14.23 -11.55 7.62
CA SER A 612 -14.37 -11.81 9.06
C SER A 612 -13.58 -10.84 9.94
N TYR A 613 -12.43 -10.35 9.46
CA TYR A 613 -11.62 -9.35 10.17
C TYR A 613 -12.39 -8.04 10.38
N TYR A 614 -13.05 -7.56 9.33
CA TYR A 614 -13.89 -6.36 9.40
C TYR A 614 -15.10 -6.56 10.32
N LYS A 615 -15.84 -7.66 10.16
CA LYS A 615 -17.04 -7.95 10.95
C LYS A 615 -16.73 -8.05 12.46
N THR A 616 -15.63 -8.69 12.82
CA THR A 616 -15.28 -8.93 14.24
C THR A 616 -14.59 -7.76 14.92
N LYS A 617 -13.68 -7.04 14.25
CA LYS A 617 -12.88 -5.99 14.90
C LYS A 617 -13.37 -4.56 14.66
N VAL A 618 -14.08 -4.31 13.55
CA VAL A 618 -14.55 -2.96 13.19
C VAL A 618 -16.00 -2.77 13.64
N TYR A 619 -16.89 -3.74 13.36
CA TYR A 619 -18.32 -3.66 13.66
C TYR A 619 -18.75 -4.37 14.97
N SER A 620 -17.83 -5.06 15.66
CA SER A 620 -18.04 -5.62 17.00
C SER A 620 -16.83 -5.38 17.91
N PRO A 621 -16.42 -4.11 18.12
CA PRO A 621 -15.23 -3.80 18.89
C PRO A 621 -15.34 -4.30 20.34
N PRO A 622 -14.23 -4.75 20.97
CA PRO A 622 -14.24 -5.18 22.36
C PRO A 622 -14.69 -4.05 23.30
N ALA A 623 -15.41 -4.39 24.36
CA ALA A 623 -16.05 -3.45 25.29
C ALA A 623 -15.11 -2.39 25.91
N SER A 624 -13.80 -2.65 25.91
CA SER A 624 -12.75 -1.74 26.39
C SER A 624 -12.46 -0.53 25.49
N VAL A 625 -13.00 -0.50 24.26
CA VAL A 625 -12.73 0.57 23.26
C VAL A 625 -13.86 1.62 23.22
N ILE A 626 -14.96 1.41 23.94
CA ILE A 626 -16.18 2.22 23.80
C ILE A 626 -16.41 3.08 25.06
N ALA A 627 -16.19 4.39 24.97
CA ALA A 627 -16.61 5.35 25.99
C ALA A 627 -18.15 5.52 25.97
N GLU A 628 -18.76 5.73 27.15
CA GLU A 628 -20.22 5.75 27.33
C GLU A 628 -21.06 6.73 26.48
N PRO A 629 -20.56 7.90 26.02
CA PRO A 629 -21.34 8.77 25.14
C PRO A 629 -21.50 8.21 23.71
N VAL A 630 -20.62 7.30 23.29
CA VAL A 630 -20.59 6.69 21.94
C VAL A 630 -21.72 5.66 21.76
N LYS A 631 -22.33 5.21 22.88
CA LYS A 631 -23.42 4.22 22.89
C LYS A 631 -24.67 4.69 22.12
N GLN A 632 -24.91 5.98 21.94
CA GLN A 632 -26.18 6.47 21.38
C GLN A 632 -26.09 6.68 19.85
N ASN A 633 -25.10 7.43 19.37
CA ASN A 633 -24.94 7.71 17.93
C ASN A 633 -24.59 6.47 17.09
N VAL A 634 -23.78 5.56 17.64
CA VAL A 634 -23.43 4.30 16.94
C VAL A 634 -24.61 3.33 16.95
N ARG A 635 -25.41 3.27 18.03
CA ARG A 635 -26.62 2.43 18.07
C ARG A 635 -27.71 2.92 17.14
N GLU A 636 -27.95 4.22 17.04
CA GLU A 636 -28.95 4.81 16.14
C GLU A 636 -28.58 4.59 14.66
N SER A 637 -27.28 4.60 14.34
CA SER A 637 -26.77 4.28 13.00
C SER A 637 -26.83 2.78 12.66
N LEU A 638 -26.86 1.90 13.68
CA LEU A 638 -26.91 0.44 13.53
C LEU A 638 -28.33 -0.14 13.61
N SER A 639 -29.27 0.55 14.28
CA SER A 639 -30.65 0.07 14.50
C SER A 639 -31.61 0.33 13.34
N SER A 640 -31.24 1.16 12.36
CA SER A 640 -32.05 1.46 11.18
C SER A 640 -31.89 0.44 10.04
N SER A 641 -31.05 -0.58 10.22
CA SER A 641 -30.78 -1.61 9.21
C SER A 641 -31.56 -2.90 9.50
N PRO A 642 -32.46 -3.35 8.59
CA PRO A 642 -33.22 -4.59 8.74
C PRO A 642 -32.35 -5.87 8.57
N PHE A 643 -31.04 -5.73 8.39
CA PHE A 643 -30.13 -6.84 8.03
C PHE A 643 -29.53 -7.61 9.22
N PHE A 644 -29.80 -7.22 10.47
CA PHE A 644 -29.15 -7.81 11.65
C PHE A 644 -29.94 -8.94 12.34
N ASP A 645 -30.99 -9.48 11.73
CA ASP A 645 -31.84 -10.49 12.37
C ASP A 645 -31.40 -11.96 12.15
N PHE A 646 -30.17 -12.19 11.66
CA PHE A 646 -29.63 -13.55 11.55
C PHE A 646 -28.77 -13.94 12.77
N SER A 647 -29.44 -14.57 13.74
CA SER A 647 -28.91 -15.46 14.79
C SER A 647 -27.93 -14.86 15.82
N LEU A 648 -28.39 -13.84 16.56
CA LEU A 648 -27.85 -13.44 17.88
C LEU A 648 -27.83 -14.61 18.91
N SER A 649 -28.66 -15.64 18.73
CA SER A 649 -28.81 -16.76 19.66
C SER A 649 -27.58 -17.69 19.74
N LEU A 650 -26.75 -17.74 18.68
CA LEU A 650 -25.53 -18.55 18.67
C LEU A 650 -24.34 -17.84 19.35
N ILE A 651 -24.37 -16.51 19.37
CA ILE A 651 -23.31 -15.66 19.94
C ILE A 651 -23.50 -15.52 21.45
N LEU A 652 -24.75 -15.43 21.93
CA LEU A 652 -25.06 -15.37 23.36
C LEU A 652 -24.67 -16.63 24.15
N LYS A 653 -24.65 -17.81 23.51
CA LYS A 653 -24.19 -19.06 24.15
C LYS A 653 -22.67 -19.09 24.44
N LYS A 654 -21.86 -18.21 23.83
CA LYS A 654 -20.42 -18.11 24.10
C LYS A 654 -20.04 -17.23 25.30
N LEU A 655 -20.97 -16.39 25.79
CA LEU A 655 -20.72 -15.44 26.89
C LEU A 655 -20.61 -16.11 28.27
N HIS A 656 -21.05 -17.36 28.43
CA HIS A 656 -20.96 -18.09 29.70
C HIS A 656 -19.53 -18.52 30.11
N TRP A 657 -18.55 -18.48 29.20
CA TRP A 657 -17.18 -18.92 29.49
C TRP A 657 -16.32 -17.85 30.19
N ASN A 658 -16.61 -16.55 30.01
CA ASN A 658 -15.85 -15.48 30.64
C ASN A 658 -16.10 -15.34 32.15
N GLN A 659 -17.22 -15.87 32.67
CA GLN A 659 -17.54 -15.81 34.10
C GLN A 659 -16.78 -16.86 34.95
N LEU A 660 -16.14 -17.86 34.32
CA LEU A 660 -15.29 -18.84 35.02
C LEU A 660 -13.84 -18.37 35.22
N ALA A 661 -13.42 -17.29 34.54
CA ALA A 661 -12.04 -16.81 34.53
C ALA A 661 -11.70 -15.81 35.64
N THR A 662 -12.65 -15.42 36.50
CA THR A 662 -12.48 -14.32 37.46
C THR A 662 -12.48 -14.71 38.93
N LYS A 663 -12.22 -15.98 39.30
CA LYS A 663 -11.97 -16.36 40.70
C LYS A 663 -10.47 -16.41 41.02
N PRO A 664 -9.95 -15.66 42.01
CA PRO A 664 -8.56 -15.78 42.45
C PRO A 664 -8.40 -16.93 43.44
N ILE A 665 -7.23 -17.59 43.46
CA ILE A 665 -6.85 -18.62 44.44
C ILE A 665 -5.68 -18.09 45.29
N ALA A 666 -5.77 -18.36 46.59
CA ALA A 666 -5.01 -17.77 47.69
C ALA A 666 -3.52 -18.18 47.79
N ASP A 667 -2.80 -17.37 48.56
CA ASP A 667 -1.35 -17.35 48.79
C ASP A 667 -0.81 -18.62 49.49
N SER A 668 -0.19 -19.51 48.71
CA SER A 668 0.92 -20.38 49.16
C SER A 668 1.54 -21.12 47.96
N VAL A 669 2.12 -20.35 47.03
CA VAL A 669 2.86 -20.88 45.88
C VAL A 669 4.21 -20.20 45.82
N GLU A 670 5.20 -20.81 46.48
CA GLU A 670 6.59 -20.59 46.14
C GLU A 670 7.44 -21.74 46.70
N LYS A 671 7.98 -22.57 45.80
CA LYS A 671 9.43 -22.83 45.75
C LYS A 671 9.82 -23.62 44.49
N CYS A 672 10.46 -22.87 43.59
CA CYS A 672 11.37 -23.28 42.52
C CYS A 672 10.77 -24.04 41.31
N TYR A 673 10.35 -23.25 40.32
CA TYR A 673 10.13 -23.61 38.91
C TYR A 673 9.36 -24.92 38.63
N ALA A 674 8.10 -24.98 39.07
CA ALA A 674 7.09 -25.84 38.48
C ALA A 674 6.05 -24.96 37.78
N THR A 675 6.28 -24.62 36.51
CA THR A 675 5.27 -23.92 35.69
C THR A 675 4.23 -24.95 35.26
N ASN A 676 2.98 -24.78 35.71
CA ASN A 676 1.85 -25.59 35.26
C ASN A 676 1.63 -25.35 33.74
N LEU A 677 2.03 -26.33 32.92
CA LEU A 677 2.09 -26.21 31.46
C LEU A 677 0.71 -26.07 30.82
N ASP A 678 -0.33 -26.65 31.42
CA ASP A 678 -1.67 -26.69 30.83
C ASP A 678 -2.32 -25.30 30.82
N TYR A 679 -2.00 -24.46 31.82
CA TYR A 679 -2.51 -23.10 31.90
C TYR A 679 -1.81 -22.12 30.94
N TRP A 680 -0.56 -22.43 30.54
CA TRP A 680 0.27 -21.59 29.67
C TRP A 680 -0.02 -21.81 28.18
N ILE A 681 -0.44 -23.03 27.81
CA ILE A 681 -0.78 -23.42 26.43
C ILE A 681 -2.05 -22.71 25.94
N TYR A 682 -3.03 -22.48 26.82
CA TYR A 682 -4.31 -21.88 26.45
C TYR A 682 -4.24 -20.37 26.16
N ASN A 683 -3.20 -19.67 26.65
CA ASN A 683 -3.15 -18.19 26.65
C ASN A 683 -2.00 -17.58 25.81
N CYS A 684 -1.18 -18.38 25.12
CA CYS A 684 -0.02 -17.86 24.38
C CYS A 684 -0.05 -18.24 22.87
N PRO A 685 -0.41 -17.32 21.95
CA PRO A 685 -0.52 -17.59 20.51
C PRO A 685 0.80 -18.05 19.86
N LEU A 686 1.95 -17.66 20.43
CA LEU A 686 3.28 -18.05 19.95
C LEU A 686 3.56 -19.57 20.06
N PHE A 687 2.87 -20.27 20.96
CA PHE A 687 3.05 -21.72 21.14
C PHE A 687 2.49 -22.52 19.95
N LEU A 688 1.40 -22.04 19.34
CA LEU A 688 0.72 -22.68 18.20
C LEU A 688 1.48 -22.56 16.86
N HIS A 689 2.52 -21.72 16.82
CA HIS A 689 3.31 -21.45 15.61
C HIS A 689 4.70 -22.11 15.64
N SER A 690 5.10 -22.66 16.80
CA SER A 690 6.41 -23.29 16.99
C SER A 690 6.29 -24.81 17.00
N ARG A 691 6.61 -25.44 15.86
CA ARG A 691 6.63 -26.92 15.71
C ARG A 691 7.43 -27.63 16.81
N PHE A 692 8.49 -27.00 17.31
CA PHE A 692 9.34 -27.52 18.39
C PHE A 692 8.60 -27.66 19.73
N LEU A 693 7.78 -26.67 20.10
CA LEU A 693 7.08 -26.65 21.38
C LEU A 693 5.87 -27.60 21.40
N ILE A 694 5.19 -27.73 20.25
CA ILE A 694 4.12 -28.71 20.04
C ILE A 694 4.68 -30.14 20.12
N CYS A 695 5.78 -30.44 19.42
CA CYS A 695 6.43 -31.75 19.51
C CYS A 695 6.92 -32.06 20.93
N LYS A 696 7.48 -31.07 21.64
CA LYS A 696 7.90 -31.24 23.05
C LYS A 696 6.73 -31.60 23.95
N HIS A 697 5.59 -30.94 23.81
CA HIS A 697 4.39 -31.19 24.60
C HIS A 697 3.79 -32.57 24.31
N LEU A 698 3.68 -32.96 23.03
CA LEU A 698 3.16 -34.27 22.63
C LEU A 698 4.06 -35.42 23.10
N ILE A 699 5.38 -35.24 23.05
CA ILE A 699 6.35 -36.22 23.55
C ILE A 699 6.30 -36.31 25.08
N HIS A 700 6.21 -35.17 25.78
CA HIS A 700 6.09 -35.15 27.24
C HIS A 700 4.80 -35.83 27.71
N HIS A 701 3.67 -35.53 27.05
CA HIS A 701 2.38 -36.13 27.37
C HIS A 701 2.33 -37.63 27.06
N ALA A 702 2.96 -38.07 25.97
CA ALA A 702 3.13 -39.49 25.66
C ALA A 702 4.02 -40.22 26.68
N ILE A 703 5.08 -39.58 27.18
CA ILE A 703 5.96 -40.15 28.22
C ILE A 703 5.23 -40.28 29.56
N GLU A 704 4.47 -39.27 29.98
CA GLU A 704 3.75 -39.27 31.26
C GLU A 704 2.54 -40.22 31.28
N LYS A 705 1.78 -40.33 30.18
CA LYS A 705 0.60 -41.20 30.14
C LYS A 705 0.89 -42.65 29.78
N VAL A 706 1.95 -42.94 29.00
CA VAL A 706 2.19 -44.31 28.47
C VAL A 706 3.28 -45.06 29.24
N LYS A 707 4.05 -44.41 30.15
CA LYS A 707 5.19 -45.03 30.88
C LYS A 707 6.07 -45.90 29.95
N LEU A 708 6.52 -45.32 28.83
CA LEU A 708 7.35 -46.01 27.85
C LEU A 708 8.69 -46.46 28.48
N GLN A 709 9.07 -47.72 28.25
CA GLN A 709 10.13 -48.43 28.97
C GLN A 709 11.57 -47.89 28.78
N ASN A 710 11.81 -46.88 27.94
CA ASN A 710 13.15 -46.28 27.79
C ASN A 710 13.13 -44.77 27.51
N PRO A 711 12.92 -43.94 28.56
CA PRO A 711 12.82 -42.48 28.46
C PRO A 711 14.14 -41.80 28.02
N GLU A 712 15.29 -42.41 28.32
CA GLU A 712 16.62 -41.84 28.08
C GLU A 712 16.97 -41.71 26.58
N ARG A 713 16.55 -42.65 25.73
CA ARG A 713 16.82 -42.60 24.27
C ARG A 713 16.09 -41.46 23.56
N ILE A 714 14.89 -41.11 24.02
CA ILE A 714 14.07 -40.02 23.43
C ILE A 714 14.62 -38.67 23.88
N ARG A 715 15.09 -38.56 25.12
CA ARG A 715 15.80 -37.37 25.65
C ARG A 715 17.10 -37.09 24.90
N LEU A 716 17.86 -38.14 24.55
CA LEU A 716 19.09 -38.05 23.75
C LEU A 716 18.83 -37.57 22.32
N LEU A 717 17.74 -38.03 21.68
CA LEU A 717 17.34 -37.55 20.35
C LEU A 717 16.99 -36.05 20.35
N TYR A 718 16.39 -35.58 21.43
CA TYR A 718 15.97 -34.19 21.60
C TYR A 718 17.14 -33.23 21.87
N ASN A 719 18.15 -33.67 22.63
CA ASN A 719 19.33 -32.86 22.97
C ASN A 719 20.25 -32.58 21.76
N ASN A 720 20.13 -33.33 20.66
CA ASN A 720 20.93 -33.15 19.44
C ASN A 720 20.42 -32.05 18.50
N PHE A 721 19.30 -31.38 18.82
CA PHE A 721 18.80 -30.23 18.06
C PHE A 721 19.35 -28.91 18.61
N LYS A 722 20.14 -28.15 17.82
CA LYS A 722 20.62 -26.79 18.19
C LYS A 722 19.82 -25.68 17.50
N ARG A 723 19.56 -24.59 18.23
CA ARG A 723 18.99 -23.33 17.71
C ARG A 723 20.04 -22.53 16.91
N ARG A 724 19.64 -21.99 15.76
CA ARG A 724 20.24 -20.76 15.18
C ARG A 724 19.15 -19.83 14.63
N THR A 725 19.43 -18.54 14.65
CA THR A 725 18.48 -17.41 14.57
C THR A 725 18.24 -16.86 13.16
N VAL A 726 18.33 -17.67 12.09
CA VAL A 726 18.02 -17.20 10.73
C VAL A 726 17.26 -18.28 9.92
N TYR A 727 16.27 -17.83 9.16
CA TYR A 727 15.38 -18.58 8.26
C TYR A 727 16.06 -18.83 6.89
N PRO A 728 15.80 -19.94 6.13
CA PRO A 728 15.00 -21.13 6.43
C PRO A 728 15.83 -22.42 6.59
N PHE A 729 15.29 -23.35 7.38
CA PHE A 729 15.68 -24.75 7.62
C PHE A 729 16.75 -25.07 8.68
N LEU A 730 16.38 -26.07 9.49
CA LEU A 730 17.24 -26.90 10.33
C LEU A 730 18.15 -27.75 9.44
N ILE A 731 19.45 -27.80 9.74
CA ILE A 731 20.39 -28.78 9.16
C ILE A 731 20.72 -29.80 10.24
N TRP A 732 20.55 -31.10 9.92
CA TRP A 732 21.12 -32.20 10.71
C TRP A 732 22.63 -32.18 10.50
N ASN A 733 23.39 -31.69 11.47
CA ASN A 733 24.84 -31.79 11.41
C ASN A 733 25.21 -33.21 11.84
N GLY A 734 25.59 -34.05 10.87
CA GLY A 734 25.91 -35.47 11.03
C GLY A 734 27.16 -35.77 11.86
N SER A 735 27.38 -35.06 12.97
CA SER A 735 28.41 -35.42 13.94
C SER A 735 27.97 -36.68 14.69
N LYS A 736 28.58 -37.82 14.34
CA LYS A 736 28.51 -39.07 15.08
C LYS A 736 28.83 -38.82 16.57
N PRO A 737 28.12 -39.47 17.51
CA PRO A 737 28.49 -39.44 18.91
C PRO A 737 29.91 -39.99 19.09
N LYS A 738 30.72 -39.30 19.90
CA LYS A 738 32.06 -39.76 20.32
C LYS A 738 31.97 -41.11 21.03
N GLU A 739 32.96 -41.93 20.70
CA GLU A 739 33.14 -43.35 20.99
C GLU A 739 33.15 -43.73 22.47
N ILE A 740 32.62 -44.91 22.76
CA ILE A 740 33.26 -45.85 23.69
C ILE A 740 33.47 -47.17 22.93
N LEU A 741 34.75 -47.45 22.64
CA LEU A 741 35.44 -48.72 22.36
C LEU A 741 35.27 -49.43 20.98
N THR A 742 36.36 -49.30 20.20
CA THR A 742 36.84 -49.97 18.96
C THR A 742 37.10 -51.50 19.12
N PRO A 743 37.22 -52.36 18.07
CA PRO A 743 38.14 -52.15 16.93
C PRO A 743 37.74 -52.62 15.51
N ASN A 744 38.15 -51.77 14.57
CA ASN A 744 38.63 -52.02 13.21
C ASN A 744 37.90 -53.06 12.33
N LEU A 745 37.07 -52.54 11.42
CA LEU A 745 37.28 -52.88 10.01
C LEU A 745 37.28 -51.57 9.19
N ASP A 746 38.46 -51.23 8.72
CA ASP A 746 38.72 -50.19 7.74
C ASP A 746 38.06 -50.60 6.42
N LEU A 747 37.35 -49.68 5.75
CA LEU A 747 37.18 -49.65 4.30
C LEU A 747 36.49 -48.34 3.92
N GLN A 748 37.32 -47.39 3.49
CA GLN A 748 36.93 -46.32 2.58
C GLN A 748 36.21 -46.92 1.37
N LEU A 749 35.04 -46.39 1.01
CA LEU A 749 34.59 -46.41 -0.37
C LEU A 749 34.15 -45.01 -0.79
N GLN A 750 34.94 -44.50 -1.72
CA GLN A 750 34.81 -43.26 -2.44
C GLN A 750 33.49 -43.20 -3.22
N SER A 751 33.11 -41.97 -3.52
CA SER A 751 32.30 -41.60 -4.68
C SER A 751 32.55 -42.50 -5.90
N SER A 752 31.45 -42.86 -6.58
CA SER A 752 31.34 -43.63 -7.83
C SER A 752 31.07 -45.13 -7.65
N MET A 753 29.80 -45.52 -7.75
CA MET A 753 29.40 -46.77 -8.40
C MET A 753 27.92 -46.65 -8.82
N ALA A 754 27.67 -46.90 -10.11
CA ALA A 754 26.36 -46.91 -10.70
C ALA A 754 25.53 -48.09 -10.14
N PHE A 755 24.28 -47.83 -9.74
CA PHE A 755 23.32 -48.90 -9.51
C PHE A 755 22.86 -49.44 -10.86
N SER A 756 23.34 -50.62 -11.25
CA SER A 756 22.71 -51.44 -12.29
C SER A 756 21.42 -52.05 -11.76
N ALA A 757 20.41 -52.12 -12.61
CA ALA A 757 19.02 -52.39 -12.26
C ALA A 757 18.64 -53.87 -12.05
N ASP A 758 19.59 -54.77 -11.80
CA ASP A 758 19.29 -56.20 -11.71
C ASP A 758 19.76 -56.80 -10.38
N GLY A 759 18.80 -57.24 -9.57
CA GLY A 759 19.01 -58.14 -8.43
C GLY A 759 18.95 -57.47 -7.05
N TYR A 760 17.77 -57.48 -6.43
CA TYR A 760 17.64 -57.34 -4.98
C TYR A 760 17.08 -58.65 -4.41
N ASP A 761 17.89 -59.33 -3.62
CA ASP A 761 17.53 -60.55 -2.88
C ASP A 761 16.98 -60.15 -1.49
N GLU A 762 15.77 -60.60 -1.16
CA GLU A 762 15.05 -60.28 0.08
C GLU A 762 15.78 -60.78 1.35
N ASN A 763 16.79 -61.65 1.23
CA ASN A 763 17.53 -62.19 2.39
C ASN A 763 18.73 -61.34 2.84
N ALA A 764 19.06 -60.24 2.15
CA ALA A 764 20.30 -59.51 2.40
C ALA A 764 20.27 -58.55 3.60
N ASN A 765 19.09 -58.14 4.13
CA ASN A 765 19.07 -57.23 5.29
C ASN A 765 17.75 -57.24 6.12
N PRO A 766 17.52 -58.27 6.96
CA PRO A 766 16.30 -58.41 7.78
C PRO A 766 16.10 -57.27 8.80
N GLU A 767 17.18 -56.72 9.33
CA GLU A 767 17.13 -55.65 10.35
C GLU A 767 16.60 -54.32 9.79
N LEU A 768 16.88 -54.02 8.51
CA LEU A 768 16.40 -52.81 7.87
C LEU A 768 14.89 -52.86 7.62
N TYR A 769 14.37 -54.05 7.30
CA TYR A 769 12.95 -54.30 7.11
C TYR A 769 12.17 -54.16 8.42
N GLN A 770 12.71 -54.72 9.50
CA GLN A 770 12.10 -54.67 10.83
C GLN A 770 12.10 -53.25 11.44
N GLN A 771 13.13 -52.44 11.13
CA GLN A 771 13.15 -51.01 11.50
C GLN A 771 12.14 -50.16 10.72
N CYS A 772 11.77 -50.56 9.51
CA CYS A 772 10.74 -49.88 8.73
C CYS A 772 9.33 -50.23 9.23
N GLU A 773 9.08 -51.49 9.60
CA GLU A 773 7.79 -51.90 10.18
C GLU A 773 7.44 -51.15 11.47
N VAL A 774 8.40 -51.02 12.39
CA VAL A 774 8.20 -50.32 13.68
C VAL A 774 7.83 -48.84 13.46
N LYS A 775 8.36 -48.21 12.41
CA LYS A 775 8.05 -46.81 12.05
C LYS A 775 6.67 -46.68 11.41
N VAL A 776 6.22 -47.65 10.63
CA VAL A 776 4.88 -47.68 10.02
C VAL A 776 3.81 -47.86 11.10
N VAL A 777 4.02 -48.76 12.05
CA VAL A 777 3.08 -48.98 13.17
C VAL A 777 2.93 -47.74 14.05
N ALA A 778 4.03 -47.03 14.31
CA ALA A 778 4.00 -45.78 15.07
C ALA A 778 3.22 -44.66 14.35
N LEU A 779 3.29 -44.61 13.02
CA LEU A 779 2.56 -43.65 12.20
C LEU A 779 1.06 -43.98 12.09
N GLU A 780 0.71 -45.27 12.01
CA GLU A 780 -0.69 -45.73 12.00
C GLU A 780 -1.39 -45.45 13.35
N TYR A 781 -0.69 -45.63 14.47
CA TYR A 781 -1.22 -45.29 15.80
C TYR A 781 -1.46 -43.77 15.96
N LEU A 782 -0.48 -42.95 15.55
CA LEU A 782 -0.59 -41.49 15.58
C LEU A 782 -1.76 -40.98 14.73
N SER A 783 -1.99 -41.61 13.57
CA SER A 783 -3.11 -41.29 12.70
C SER A 783 -4.47 -41.60 13.34
N ASN A 784 -4.61 -42.75 14.00
CA ASN A 784 -5.90 -43.16 14.56
C ASN A 784 -6.29 -42.27 15.74
N HIS A 785 -5.32 -41.90 16.58
CA HIS A 785 -5.53 -40.97 17.68
C HIS A 785 -5.99 -39.57 17.19
N LEU A 786 -5.40 -39.07 16.09
CA LEU A 786 -5.80 -37.79 15.49
C LEU A 786 -7.19 -37.81 14.85
N ARG A 787 -7.69 -38.98 14.42
CA ARG A 787 -9.08 -39.14 13.92
C ARG A 787 -10.10 -39.12 15.06
N GLU A 788 -9.74 -39.71 16.20
CA GLU A 788 -10.58 -39.75 17.41
C GLU A 788 -10.75 -38.34 18.02
N GLU A 789 -9.68 -37.54 18.03
CA GLU A 789 -9.74 -36.14 18.45
C GLU A 789 -10.52 -35.24 17.47
N LEU A 790 -10.53 -35.60 16.17
CA LEU A 790 -11.29 -34.89 15.14
C LEU A 790 -12.81 -35.18 15.25
N SER A 791 -13.20 -36.42 15.57
CA SER A 791 -14.60 -36.81 15.74
C SER A 791 -15.24 -36.22 17.01
N LEU A 792 -14.42 -35.88 18.01
CA LEU A 792 -14.82 -35.17 19.24
C LEU A 792 -14.90 -33.64 19.07
N ASN A 793 -14.64 -33.11 17.86
CA ASN A 793 -14.78 -31.70 17.50
C ASN A 793 -13.91 -30.71 18.31
N ASN A 794 -12.84 -31.19 18.94
CA ASN A 794 -11.95 -30.40 19.82
C ASN A 794 -10.98 -29.47 19.08
N LEU A 795 -10.87 -29.55 17.75
CA LEU A 795 -9.77 -28.89 17.02
C LEU A 795 -10.24 -28.30 15.69
N ARG A 796 -10.72 -27.05 15.74
CA ARG A 796 -11.20 -26.30 14.56
C ARG A 796 -10.10 -25.92 13.54
N HIS A 797 -8.84 -26.32 13.74
CA HIS A 797 -7.68 -25.92 12.90
C HIS A 797 -6.82 -27.09 12.36
N VAL A 798 -7.36 -28.31 12.30
CA VAL A 798 -6.62 -29.51 11.82
C VAL A 798 -6.67 -29.71 10.29
N ARG A 799 -7.31 -28.81 9.52
CA ARG A 799 -7.37 -28.92 8.04
C ARG A 799 -5.98 -28.89 7.37
N ASN A 800 -5.01 -28.18 7.95
CA ASN A 800 -3.62 -28.13 7.45
C ASN A 800 -2.75 -29.33 7.87
N VAL A 801 -3.14 -30.05 8.93
CA VAL A 801 -2.46 -31.28 9.36
C VAL A 801 -2.95 -32.45 8.53
N VAL A 802 -4.25 -32.50 8.20
CA VAL A 802 -4.85 -33.49 7.29
C VAL A 802 -4.25 -33.40 5.89
N ASN A 803 -4.11 -32.19 5.32
CA ASN A 803 -3.53 -32.01 3.97
C ASN A 803 -2.04 -32.42 3.87
N ASN A 804 -1.30 -32.42 4.98
CA ASN A 804 0.08 -32.90 5.01
C ASN A 804 0.17 -34.41 5.32
N MET A 805 -0.83 -34.96 6.03
CA MET A 805 -0.99 -36.39 6.25
C MET A 805 -1.41 -37.12 4.96
N ASP A 806 -2.23 -36.51 4.10
CA ASP A 806 -2.62 -37.12 2.82
C ASP A 806 -1.42 -37.47 1.94
N ARG A 807 -0.38 -36.62 1.92
CA ARG A 807 0.88 -36.90 1.21
C ARG A 807 1.68 -38.05 1.83
N VAL A 808 1.61 -38.20 3.15
CA VAL A 808 2.22 -39.33 3.86
C VAL A 808 1.42 -40.61 3.60
N PHE A 809 0.10 -40.54 3.47
CA PHE A 809 -0.76 -41.66 3.09
C PHE A 809 -0.56 -42.08 1.64
N THR A 810 -0.36 -41.13 0.71
CA THR A 810 0.04 -41.44 -0.67
C THR A 810 1.37 -42.19 -0.66
N MET A 811 2.37 -41.71 0.09
CA MET A 811 3.65 -42.41 0.26
C MET A 811 3.50 -43.82 0.87
N ILE A 812 2.70 -43.99 1.91
CA ILE A 812 2.48 -45.30 2.55
C ILE A 812 1.73 -46.25 1.60
N ASN A 813 0.76 -45.75 0.82
CA ASN A 813 0.06 -46.55 -0.19
C ASN A 813 0.94 -46.89 -1.39
N ASP A 814 1.85 -46.01 -1.79
CA ASP A 814 2.83 -46.25 -2.85
C ASP A 814 3.86 -47.30 -2.40
N ILE A 815 4.29 -47.26 -1.14
CA ILE A 815 5.17 -48.28 -0.54
C ILE A 815 4.46 -49.64 -0.46
N LYS A 816 3.20 -49.68 0.03
CA LYS A 816 2.39 -50.91 0.09
C LYS A 816 2.09 -51.47 -1.32
N SER A 817 1.85 -50.61 -2.31
CA SER A 817 1.62 -50.99 -3.72
C SER A 817 2.90 -51.51 -4.38
N SER A 818 4.05 -50.90 -4.07
CA SER A 818 5.37 -51.36 -4.55
C SER A 818 5.75 -52.73 -3.95
N GLN A 819 5.47 -52.97 -2.66
CA GLN A 819 5.61 -54.28 -2.01
C GLN A 819 4.68 -55.36 -2.60
N LEU A 820 3.46 -54.98 -3.02
CA LEU A 820 2.52 -55.88 -3.71
C LEU A 820 2.95 -56.18 -5.15
N ASN A 821 3.58 -55.22 -5.84
CA ASN A 821 4.09 -55.38 -7.20
C ASN A 821 5.41 -56.16 -7.24
N LEU A 822 6.26 -56.06 -6.22
CA LEU A 822 7.44 -56.92 -6.04
C LEU A 822 7.09 -58.41 -5.90
N LYS A 823 5.90 -58.73 -5.37
CA LYS A 823 5.38 -60.10 -5.28
C LYS A 823 4.76 -60.63 -6.57
N ARG A 824 4.55 -59.79 -7.59
CA ARG A 824 3.99 -60.17 -8.91
C ARG A 824 5.10 -60.06 -9.96
N GLY A 825 5.76 -61.18 -10.23
CA GLY A 825 6.93 -61.24 -11.10
C GLY A 825 6.79 -60.53 -12.46
N ASN A 826 7.86 -59.81 -12.82
CA ASN A 826 8.28 -59.26 -14.12
C ASN A 826 7.27 -59.19 -15.26
N THR A 827 6.91 -57.96 -15.68
CA THR A 827 6.65 -57.64 -17.11
C THR A 827 7.04 -56.19 -17.48
N TRP A 828 8.12 -56.07 -18.26
CA TRP A 828 8.44 -55.05 -19.30
C TRP A 828 8.77 -53.57 -18.97
N SER A 829 10.08 -53.31 -18.98
CA SER A 829 10.92 -52.20 -19.52
C SER A 829 10.38 -50.80 -19.93
N ALA A 830 11.01 -49.77 -19.32
CA ALA A 830 11.77 -48.62 -19.92
C ALA A 830 11.28 -47.14 -19.74
N LYS A 831 12.00 -46.44 -18.83
CA LYS A 831 12.40 -44.98 -18.73
C LYS A 831 11.36 -43.88 -18.39
N PRO A 832 11.76 -42.71 -17.79
CA PRO A 832 12.95 -42.37 -16.96
C PRO A 832 12.63 -41.54 -15.67
N TRP A 833 13.16 -41.93 -14.50
CA TRP A 833 13.04 -41.22 -13.20
C TRP A 833 14.32 -40.47 -12.77
N THR A 834 15.02 -39.82 -13.70
CA THR A 834 16.26 -39.05 -13.42
C THR A 834 16.03 -37.55 -13.16
N MET A 835 14.98 -37.17 -12.42
CA MET A 835 14.73 -35.76 -12.07
C MET A 835 14.34 -35.52 -10.61
N PHE A 836 14.75 -36.39 -9.68
CA PHE A 836 14.47 -36.19 -8.24
C PHE A 836 15.73 -36.07 -7.35
N LEU A 837 16.92 -35.96 -7.95
CA LEU A 837 18.17 -35.69 -7.24
C LEU A 837 18.94 -34.52 -7.89
N GLN A 838 18.30 -33.35 -7.89
CA GLN A 838 18.95 -32.04 -7.95
C GLN A 838 18.36 -31.14 -6.87
#